data_AF-F4Q9C9-F1
#
_entry.id   AF-F4Q9C9-F1
#
_cell.length_a   1.000
_cell.length_b   1.000
_cell.length_c   1.000
_cell.angle_alpha   90.00
_cell.angle_beta   90.00
_cell.angle_gamma   90.00
#
_symmetry.space_group_name_H-M   'P 1'
#
loop_
_entity.id
_entity.type
_entity.pdbx_description
1 polymer ?
#
loop_
_entity_poly.entity_id
_entity_poly.type
_entity_poly.pdbx_seq_one_letter_code
_entity_poly.pdbx_strand_id
1 'polypeptide(L)'
;MIYSSDNYLDTNKKKKNSETSLQFKSIINNRYLRTKIFNHVNHIHQAIVDRHFIGREHQKGWTLIVKISQVVSLQEFIRINRTDWFIDHFDRVYDTIKLGCKDDNGVVKLDHDIVFKDLLDVIVKRDDSIALKFMLKRFKFTLQTIMQSVYHNRGEQPISIEVYQVLKRYNYINATAYDINVGDSLWYINNLVICVINSGDIAIFDQFCIDCLDPIKSIFNINYVRAYDDVFINIINKLNNNNDNNNNNNNNNSIIFHMVERLLNLGIDLRGPLFINAMKYSNNQEILNWIKNSFDSFDMFVDFYHQSNRWIERLASMDTLKLIDYREPKYNSFNISSAKASADGNLDYLRYMVNQNDQYLFKMSHLENALVKGQLKCVNFIIDAISQYAQPGGQTTKCSTIDASIMSLDLVQRLVNNPNIEIDYYELIRSSIDRPDILEYLLSLGSFSVDIEPSLFLQDPKSIQLLLNQPHLDQPTRVLLFMKKIPNIQTRPLELLYFRGHSLEILCQENMMQPPNWRGAQVADIEVLQLIIKHQSIQSLSPWIIMTRYSQYDDHIELLKDAIVAELAKNEPIHIDGAVHQVFNTACKNGLIKVVECFDDYIGSFAMGGFEIALANNQIQVAKYLGQELAKIFSKKLQTKETTQRVILSILSVLNRVEDDQVFEYFWNLFKALTTNSVLVSRAIGFPSHNRSNNRHLTTNRVDRMIKHYGQYYNGCERDEYQMKPLTLLYGYQAVVINHIITKYQNDVLVNQFIDIKSFDYFEYYKYDLKLCLIPPVPIIINK
;
A
#
# COMPACT_ATOMS: atom_id res chain seq x y z
N MET A 1 -2.28 89.55 -1.92
CA MET A 1 -2.91 88.33 -1.42
C MET A 1 -2.37 87.15 -2.20
N ILE A 2 -1.67 86.28 -1.48
CA ILE A 2 -1.56 84.82 -1.58
C ILE A 2 -1.10 84.18 -2.92
N TYR A 3 -0.20 83.23 -2.71
CA TYR A 3 0.80 82.59 -3.56
C TYR A 3 0.40 81.15 -3.96
N SER A 4 1.01 80.69 -5.06
CA SER A 4 1.69 79.39 -5.26
C SER A 4 0.96 78.05 -5.44
N SER A 5 1.71 77.20 -6.16
CA SER A 5 1.78 75.72 -6.15
C SER A 5 0.86 75.01 -7.17
N ASP A 6 1.27 74.01 -7.97
CA ASP A 6 2.42 73.10 -7.95
C ASP A 6 2.72 72.55 -9.37
N ASN A 7 4.01 72.43 -9.71
CA ASN A 7 4.48 71.69 -10.89
C ASN A 7 5.72 70.88 -10.49
N TYR A 8 5.53 69.84 -9.66
CA TYR A 8 6.62 69.06 -9.07
C TYR A 8 6.24 67.58 -8.86
N LEU A 9 5.85 66.84 -9.92
CA LEU A 9 5.48 65.42 -9.74
C LEU A 9 5.63 64.55 -10.99
N ASP A 10 6.78 64.54 -11.69
CA ASP A 10 7.02 63.49 -12.72
C ASP A 10 8.47 63.02 -12.98
N THR A 11 9.44 63.40 -12.14
CA THR A 11 10.83 62.91 -12.26
C THR A 11 11.17 61.72 -11.34
N ASN A 12 10.31 61.42 -10.35
CA ASN A 12 10.57 60.36 -9.36
C ASN A 12 10.11 58.95 -9.78
N LYS A 13 9.20 58.80 -10.76
CA LYS A 13 8.75 57.47 -11.22
C LYS A 13 9.75 56.77 -12.15
N LYS A 14 10.46 57.51 -13.02
CA LYS A 14 11.49 56.93 -13.91
C LYS A 14 12.77 56.52 -13.15
N LYS A 15 13.15 57.22 -12.07
CA LYS A 15 14.33 56.87 -11.25
C LYS A 15 14.13 55.58 -10.44
N LYS A 16 12.93 55.34 -9.90
CA LYS A 16 12.61 54.14 -9.12
C LYS A 16 12.74 52.84 -9.93
N ASN A 17 12.30 52.83 -11.19
CA ASN A 17 12.42 51.66 -12.06
C ASN A 17 13.88 51.34 -12.46
N SER A 18 14.75 52.35 -12.55
CA SER A 18 16.18 52.13 -12.83
C SER A 18 16.92 51.54 -11.64
N GLU A 19 16.61 51.96 -10.41
CA GLU A 19 17.24 51.47 -9.18
C GLU A 19 16.84 50.03 -8.85
N THR A 20 15.56 49.65 -9.01
CA THR A 20 15.14 48.25 -8.82
C THR A 20 15.77 47.32 -9.86
N SER A 21 15.96 47.76 -11.10
CA SER A 21 16.66 46.94 -12.11
C SER A 21 18.17 46.82 -11.84
N LEU A 22 18.78 47.86 -11.26
CA LEU A 22 20.18 47.86 -10.82
C LEU A 22 20.38 46.98 -9.59
N GLN A 23 19.44 46.98 -8.65
CA GLN A 23 19.43 46.06 -7.50
C GLN A 23 19.22 44.62 -7.93
N PHE A 24 18.29 44.35 -8.86
CA PHE A 24 18.13 42.99 -9.42
C PHE A 24 19.38 42.53 -10.18
N LYS A 25 20.00 43.41 -10.98
CA LYS A 25 21.28 43.14 -11.64
C LYS A 25 22.42 42.92 -10.64
N SER A 26 22.47 43.66 -9.53
CA SER A 26 23.50 43.48 -8.51
C SER A 26 23.32 42.17 -7.74
N ILE A 27 22.07 41.73 -7.49
CA ILE A 27 21.74 40.43 -6.91
C ILE A 27 22.14 39.29 -7.87
N ILE A 28 21.84 39.42 -9.16
CA ILE A 28 22.17 38.41 -10.19
C ILE A 28 23.69 38.32 -10.43
N ASN A 29 24.38 39.47 -10.45
CA ASN A 29 25.83 39.53 -10.70
C ASN A 29 26.68 39.20 -9.45
N ASN A 30 26.10 39.25 -8.25
CA ASN A 30 26.79 38.87 -7.03
C ASN A 30 26.84 37.33 -6.90
N ARG A 31 28.04 36.75 -7.04
CA ARG A 31 28.28 35.30 -6.99
C ARG A 31 27.76 34.66 -5.70
N TYR A 32 27.93 35.31 -4.55
CA TYR A 32 27.48 34.77 -3.26
C TYR A 32 25.95 34.72 -3.17
N LEU A 33 25.26 35.82 -3.49
CA LEU A 33 23.79 35.87 -3.48
C LEU A 33 23.19 34.91 -4.49
N ARG A 34 23.76 34.84 -5.69
CA ARG A 34 23.36 33.89 -6.72
C ARG A 34 23.47 32.45 -6.24
N THR A 35 24.59 32.06 -5.63
CA THR A 35 24.75 30.71 -5.06
C THR A 35 23.73 30.44 -3.94
N LYS A 36 23.49 31.41 -3.05
CA LYS A 36 22.50 31.28 -1.97
C LYS A 36 21.08 31.12 -2.51
N ILE A 37 20.68 31.94 -3.49
CA ILE A 37 19.36 31.88 -4.14
C ILE A 37 19.19 30.54 -4.85
N PHE A 38 20.17 30.10 -5.64
CA PHE A 38 20.08 28.81 -6.33
C PHE A 38 20.08 27.62 -5.37
N ASN A 39 20.84 27.67 -4.27
CA ASN A 39 20.76 26.66 -3.22
C ASN A 39 19.38 26.65 -2.54
N HIS A 40 18.79 27.82 -2.29
CA HIS A 40 17.45 27.91 -1.68
C HIS A 40 16.36 27.40 -2.62
N VAL A 41 16.44 27.72 -3.92
CA VAL A 41 15.55 27.18 -4.96
C VAL A 41 15.73 25.67 -5.10
N ASN A 42 16.96 25.16 -5.02
CA ASN A 42 17.21 23.71 -4.97
C ASN A 42 16.59 23.07 -3.73
N HIS A 43 16.72 23.68 -2.54
CA HIS A 43 16.05 23.18 -1.33
C HIS A 43 14.53 23.19 -1.44
N ILE A 44 13.93 24.20 -2.09
CA ILE A 44 12.49 24.25 -2.34
C ILE A 44 12.07 23.16 -3.32
N HIS A 45 12.79 22.98 -4.44
CA HIS A 45 12.52 21.88 -5.37
C HIS A 45 12.69 20.51 -4.69
N GLN A 46 13.74 20.34 -3.89
CA GLN A 46 14.00 19.11 -3.15
C GLN A 46 12.91 18.87 -2.10
N ALA A 47 12.47 19.89 -1.35
CA ALA A 47 11.37 19.78 -0.40
C ALA A 47 10.01 19.50 -1.06
N ILE A 48 9.76 20.05 -2.26
CA ILE A 48 8.58 19.70 -3.07
C ILE A 48 8.67 18.24 -3.50
N VAL A 49 9.82 17.79 -3.99
CA VAL A 49 10.03 16.41 -4.43
C VAL A 49 9.93 15.42 -3.25
N ASP A 50 10.59 15.70 -2.11
CA ASP A 50 10.64 14.82 -0.94
C ASP A 50 9.29 14.69 -0.24
N ARG A 51 8.49 15.77 -0.16
CA ARG A 51 7.12 15.70 0.38
C ARG A 51 6.17 14.81 -0.43
N HIS A 52 6.48 14.53 -1.69
CA HIS A 52 5.58 13.80 -2.60
C HIS A 52 5.96 12.32 -2.80
N PHE A 53 7.19 11.91 -2.48
CA PHE A 53 7.66 10.54 -2.72
C PHE A 53 7.86 9.69 -1.46
N ILE A 54 7.82 10.28 -0.26
CA ILE A 54 7.82 9.53 1.00
C ILE A 54 6.38 9.16 1.38
N GLY A 55 5.89 8.07 0.80
CA GLY A 55 4.95 7.18 1.50
C GLY A 55 3.44 7.33 1.29
N ARG A 56 2.92 7.74 0.13
CA ARG A 56 1.49 7.55 -0.21
C ARG A 56 1.27 7.23 -1.69
N GLU A 57 0.74 6.03 -1.97
CA GLU A 57 0.34 5.57 -3.32
C GLU A 57 -0.94 6.25 -3.86
N HIS A 58 -1.52 7.22 -3.17
CA HIS A 58 -2.86 7.73 -3.50
C HIS A 58 -2.90 9.25 -3.59
N GLN A 59 -2.34 9.83 -4.67
CA GLN A 59 -2.76 11.14 -5.15
C GLN A 59 -2.74 11.16 -6.70
N LYS A 60 -3.88 10.75 -7.31
CA LYS A 60 -4.24 11.11 -8.69
C LYS A 60 -4.54 12.62 -8.70
N GLY A 61 -3.74 13.45 -9.37
CA GLY A 61 -4.14 14.84 -9.64
C GLY A 61 -3.08 15.89 -9.93
N TRP A 62 -1.77 15.57 -9.97
CA TRP A 62 -0.74 16.61 -10.16
C TRP A 62 0.29 16.21 -11.24
N THR A 63 0.34 16.99 -12.32
CA THR A 63 1.28 16.81 -13.43
C THR A 63 2.65 17.35 -13.02
N LEU A 64 3.61 16.47 -12.71
CA LEU A 64 5.00 16.87 -12.48
C LEU A 64 5.62 17.37 -13.79
N ILE A 65 6.11 18.62 -13.79
CA ILE A 65 6.86 19.19 -14.91
C ILE A 65 8.31 18.67 -14.83
N VAL A 66 8.55 17.50 -15.40
CA VAL A 66 9.90 16.96 -15.61
C VAL A 66 10.55 17.70 -16.80
N LYS A 67 11.80 18.15 -16.66
CA LYS A 67 12.53 18.78 -17.78
C LYS A 67 12.81 17.74 -18.87
N ILE A 68 12.75 18.09 -20.16
CA ILE A 68 12.99 17.15 -21.29
C ILE A 68 14.29 16.36 -21.13
N SER A 69 15.38 17.01 -20.68
CA SER A 69 16.69 16.35 -20.47
C SER A 69 16.67 15.26 -19.39
N GLN A 70 15.60 15.21 -18.58
CA GLN A 70 15.36 14.21 -17.54
C GLN A 70 14.43 13.09 -18.02
N VAL A 71 14.00 13.06 -19.28
CA VAL A 71 13.26 11.93 -19.87
C VAL A 71 14.24 10.98 -20.57
N VAL A 72 14.23 9.68 -20.24
CA VAL A 72 15.12 8.65 -20.80
C VAL A 72 14.41 7.72 -21.76
N SER A 73 13.08 7.61 -21.69
CA SER A 73 12.30 6.67 -22.50
C SER A 73 10.96 7.25 -22.95
N LEU A 74 10.40 6.68 -24.01
CA LEU A 74 9.07 7.04 -24.50
C LEU A 74 7.96 6.80 -23.46
N GLN A 75 8.10 5.77 -22.61
CA GLN A 75 7.11 5.41 -21.59
C GLN A 75 6.93 6.53 -20.54
N GLU A 76 8.01 7.24 -20.21
CA GLU A 76 7.96 8.31 -19.23
C GLU A 76 7.08 9.47 -19.70
N PHE A 77 7.10 9.82 -20.99
CA PHE A 77 6.23 10.85 -21.55
C PHE A 77 4.74 10.52 -21.33
N ILE A 78 4.35 9.26 -21.50
CA ILE A 78 2.98 8.80 -21.23
C ILE A 78 2.67 8.88 -19.73
N ARG A 79 3.60 8.44 -18.87
CA ARG A 79 3.41 8.49 -17.40
C ARG A 79 3.23 9.90 -16.85
N ILE A 80 3.81 10.92 -17.49
CA ILE A 80 3.68 12.33 -17.10
C ILE A 80 2.63 13.10 -17.93
N ASN A 81 1.80 12.39 -18.72
CA ASN A 81 0.75 12.97 -19.56
C ASN A 81 1.26 14.01 -20.59
N ARG A 82 2.40 13.73 -21.22
CA ARG A 82 3.02 14.52 -22.30
C ARG A 82 3.02 13.75 -23.62
N THR A 83 1.82 13.40 -24.07
CA THR A 83 1.59 12.64 -25.31
C THR A 83 2.12 13.37 -26.55
N ASP A 84 2.15 14.71 -26.52
CA ASP A 84 2.76 15.55 -27.55
C ASP A 84 4.26 15.24 -27.71
N TRP A 85 5.01 15.21 -26.61
CA TRP A 85 6.44 14.91 -26.65
C TRP A 85 6.75 13.45 -26.94
N PHE A 86 5.88 12.54 -26.49
CA PHE A 86 5.92 11.14 -26.92
C PHE A 86 5.90 11.04 -28.44
N ILE A 87 4.94 11.72 -29.09
CA ILE A 87 4.79 11.75 -30.54
C ILE A 87 6.02 12.34 -31.23
N ASP A 88 6.53 13.47 -30.73
CA ASP A 88 7.68 14.17 -31.33
C ASP A 88 8.97 13.35 -31.30
N HIS A 89 9.19 12.54 -30.25
CA HIS A 89 10.43 11.78 -30.07
C HIS A 89 10.35 10.34 -30.57
N PHE A 90 9.14 9.85 -30.88
CA PHE A 90 8.93 8.44 -31.23
C PHE A 90 9.78 7.97 -32.41
N ASP A 91 9.72 8.70 -33.54
CA ASP A 91 10.35 8.27 -34.78
C ASP A 91 11.88 8.19 -34.64
N ARG A 92 12.48 9.07 -33.83
CA ARG A 92 13.91 9.04 -33.50
C ARG A 92 14.33 7.78 -32.73
N VAL A 93 13.52 7.39 -31.74
CA VAL A 93 13.77 6.17 -30.96
C VAL A 93 13.61 4.95 -31.84
N TYR A 94 12.55 4.93 -32.66
CA TYR A 94 12.28 3.86 -33.60
C TYR A 94 13.43 3.65 -34.60
N ASP A 95 13.93 4.73 -35.21
CA ASP A 95 15.04 4.67 -36.16
C ASP A 95 16.33 4.14 -35.51
N THR A 96 16.56 4.49 -34.23
CA THR A 96 17.74 4.01 -33.48
C THR A 96 17.64 2.50 -33.20
N ILE A 97 16.47 2.04 -32.75
CA ILE A 97 16.19 0.61 -32.55
C ILE A 97 16.38 -0.16 -33.86
N LYS A 98 15.86 0.40 -34.96
CA LYS A 98 15.99 -0.19 -36.30
C LYS A 98 17.44 -0.37 -36.75
N LEU A 99 18.32 0.57 -36.41
CA LEU A 99 19.76 0.46 -36.68
C LEU A 99 20.42 -0.64 -35.84
N GLY A 100 20.01 -0.81 -34.59
CA GLY A 100 20.53 -1.85 -33.68
C GLY A 100 20.06 -3.28 -34.03
N CYS A 101 18.93 -3.42 -34.71
CA CYS A 101 18.31 -4.72 -35.06
C CYS A 101 18.62 -5.20 -36.49
N LYS A 102 19.68 -4.70 -37.13
CA LYS A 102 20.17 -5.25 -38.40
C LYS A 102 20.94 -6.55 -38.14
N ASP A 103 20.62 -7.60 -38.87
CA ASP A 103 21.43 -8.81 -38.91
C ASP A 103 22.72 -8.60 -39.72
N ASP A 104 23.60 -9.61 -39.76
CA ASP A 104 24.89 -9.55 -40.47
C ASP A 104 24.74 -9.30 -41.99
N ASN A 105 23.53 -9.48 -42.53
CA ASN A 105 23.17 -9.22 -43.92
C ASN A 105 22.49 -7.85 -44.11
N GLY A 106 22.38 -7.04 -43.06
CA GLY A 106 21.76 -5.71 -43.07
C GLY A 106 20.23 -5.71 -43.06
N VAL A 107 19.57 -6.86 -42.88
CA VAL A 107 18.11 -6.99 -42.83
C VAL A 107 17.63 -6.68 -41.42
N VAL A 108 16.64 -5.79 -41.31
CA VAL A 108 16.00 -5.45 -40.04
C VAL A 108 14.96 -6.51 -39.71
N LYS A 109 15.14 -7.26 -38.61
CA LYS A 109 14.10 -8.11 -38.02
C LYS A 109 13.68 -7.52 -36.68
N LEU A 110 12.64 -6.69 -36.69
CA LEU A 110 12.08 -6.08 -35.49
C LEU A 110 10.71 -6.69 -35.18
N ASP A 111 10.62 -7.43 -34.08
CA ASP A 111 9.34 -7.92 -33.56
C ASP A 111 8.69 -6.83 -32.70
N HIS A 112 7.69 -6.14 -33.27
CA HIS A 112 7.01 -5.04 -32.59
C HIS A 112 6.24 -5.51 -31.35
N ASP A 113 5.70 -6.72 -31.35
CA ASP A 113 4.97 -7.28 -30.21
C ASP A 113 5.89 -7.48 -29.00
N ILE A 114 7.16 -7.83 -29.20
CA ILE A 114 8.12 -7.99 -28.11
C ILE A 114 8.71 -6.64 -27.67
N VAL A 115 9.06 -5.79 -28.63
CA VAL A 115 9.83 -4.55 -28.38
C VAL A 115 8.96 -3.45 -27.77
N PHE A 116 7.71 -3.31 -28.23
CA PHE A 116 6.83 -2.21 -27.82
C PHE A 116 5.75 -2.63 -26.81
N LYS A 117 5.75 -3.87 -26.32
CA LYS A 117 4.77 -4.37 -25.35
C LYS A 117 4.69 -3.50 -24.10
N ASP A 118 5.83 -3.26 -23.45
CA ASP A 118 5.86 -2.51 -22.19
C ASP A 118 5.37 -1.06 -22.38
N LEU A 119 5.61 -0.47 -23.55
CA LEU A 119 5.09 0.85 -23.89
C LEU A 119 3.57 0.81 -24.10
N LEU A 120 3.06 -0.20 -24.80
CA LEU A 120 1.63 -0.43 -24.99
C LEU A 120 0.91 -0.65 -23.65
N ASP A 121 1.47 -1.45 -22.75
CA ASP A 121 0.95 -1.69 -21.40
C ASP A 121 0.80 -0.36 -20.64
N VAL A 122 1.81 0.52 -20.71
CA VAL A 122 1.76 1.84 -20.06
C VAL A 122 0.70 2.75 -20.68
N ILE A 123 0.56 2.75 -22.01
CA ILE A 123 -0.46 3.54 -22.73
C ILE A 123 -1.87 3.10 -22.33
N VAL A 124 -2.12 1.79 -22.33
CA VAL A 124 -3.43 1.21 -21.97
C VAL A 124 -3.73 1.44 -20.49
N LYS A 125 -2.75 1.21 -19.60
CA LYS A 125 -2.91 1.47 -18.16
C LYS A 125 -3.21 2.94 -17.85
N ARG A 126 -2.65 3.87 -18.63
CA ARG A 126 -2.91 5.31 -18.49
C ARG A 126 -4.14 5.80 -19.25
N ASP A 127 -4.83 4.92 -19.96
CA ASP A 127 -6.05 5.22 -20.72
C ASP A 127 -5.82 6.32 -21.78
N ASP A 128 -4.61 6.37 -22.35
CA ASP A 128 -4.21 7.40 -23.34
C ASP A 128 -4.57 6.99 -24.77
N SER A 129 -5.79 7.35 -25.17
CA SER A 129 -6.33 7.05 -26.50
C SER A 129 -5.54 7.71 -27.65
N ILE A 130 -4.90 8.86 -27.43
CA ILE A 130 -4.13 9.59 -28.44
C ILE A 130 -2.83 8.83 -28.73
N ALA A 131 -2.08 8.46 -27.68
CA ALA A 131 -0.87 7.66 -27.81
C ALA A 131 -1.16 6.30 -28.45
N LEU A 132 -2.25 5.64 -28.03
CA LEU A 132 -2.67 4.36 -28.61
C LEU A 132 -2.96 4.49 -30.10
N LYS A 133 -3.74 5.50 -30.50
CA LYS A 133 -4.06 5.75 -31.91
C LYS A 133 -2.81 6.03 -32.74
N PHE A 134 -1.84 6.75 -32.17
CA PHE A 134 -0.56 7.03 -32.81
C PHE A 134 0.26 5.75 -33.03
N MET A 135 0.33 4.88 -32.01
CA MET A 135 1.01 3.58 -32.08
C MET A 135 0.39 2.65 -33.12
N LEU A 136 -0.94 2.47 -33.07
CA LEU A 136 -1.66 1.55 -33.98
C LEU A 136 -1.69 2.03 -35.44
N LYS A 137 -1.41 3.31 -35.70
CA LYS A 137 -1.20 3.83 -37.07
C LYS A 137 0.10 3.32 -37.69
N ARG A 138 1.11 3.03 -36.88
CA ARG A 138 2.46 2.63 -37.33
C ARG A 138 2.69 1.14 -37.26
N PHE A 139 2.13 0.48 -36.24
CA PHE A 139 2.36 -0.92 -35.96
C PHE A 139 1.07 -1.71 -35.97
N LYS A 140 1.19 -2.93 -36.47
CA LYS A 140 0.19 -3.97 -36.28
C LYS A 140 0.71 -4.90 -35.20
N PHE A 141 0.10 -4.82 -34.02
CA PHE A 141 0.28 -5.81 -32.95
C PHE A 141 -0.61 -7.03 -33.23
N THR A 142 -0.23 -8.17 -32.66
CA THR A 142 -1.13 -9.31 -32.53
C THR A 142 -2.27 -8.96 -31.57
N LEU A 143 -3.43 -9.58 -31.77
CA LEU A 143 -4.57 -9.42 -30.87
C LEU A 143 -4.21 -9.86 -29.44
N GLN A 144 -3.44 -10.94 -29.30
CA GLN A 144 -2.98 -11.46 -28.01
C GLN A 144 -2.18 -10.41 -27.21
N THR A 145 -1.31 -9.63 -27.86
CA THR A 145 -0.55 -8.57 -27.20
C THR A 145 -1.47 -7.47 -26.66
N ILE A 146 -2.45 -7.00 -27.47
CA ILE A 146 -3.45 -6.02 -27.01
C ILE A 146 -4.23 -6.56 -25.81
N MET A 147 -4.68 -7.81 -25.88
CA MET A 147 -5.45 -8.45 -24.81
C MET A 147 -4.65 -8.54 -23.51
N GLN A 148 -3.38 -8.93 -23.60
CA GLN A 148 -2.49 -8.97 -22.45
C GLN A 148 -2.24 -7.58 -21.86
N SER A 149 -2.06 -6.54 -22.68
CA SER A 149 -1.89 -5.17 -22.19
C SER A 149 -3.11 -4.65 -21.43
N VAL A 150 -4.31 -4.99 -21.90
CA VAL A 150 -5.55 -4.68 -21.19
C VAL A 150 -5.63 -5.51 -19.91
N TYR A 151 -5.35 -6.82 -19.97
CA TYR A 151 -5.32 -7.74 -18.82
C TYR A 151 -4.43 -7.30 -17.66
N HIS A 152 -3.23 -6.76 -17.92
CA HIS A 152 -2.33 -6.32 -16.87
C HIS A 152 -2.86 -5.09 -16.08
N ASN A 153 -3.99 -4.51 -16.49
CA ASN A 153 -4.70 -3.45 -15.76
C ASN A 153 -5.66 -3.98 -14.66
N ARG A 154 -5.40 -5.20 -14.14
CA ARG A 154 -6.17 -5.84 -13.05
C ARG A 154 -6.13 -5.03 -11.75
N GLY A 155 -7.01 -4.05 -11.63
CA GLY A 155 -7.33 -3.41 -10.35
C GLY A 155 -7.71 -1.92 -10.39
N GLU A 156 -7.49 -1.20 -11.50
CA GLU A 156 -7.51 0.28 -11.43
C GLU A 156 -8.74 0.96 -12.09
N GLN A 157 -9.40 0.36 -13.11
CA GLN A 157 -10.70 0.73 -13.71
C GLN A 157 -10.85 0.05 -15.10
N PRO A 158 -12.09 -0.17 -15.62
CA PRO A 158 -12.27 -0.57 -17.02
C PRO A 158 -11.74 0.52 -17.96
N ILE A 159 -11.34 0.15 -19.19
CA ILE A 159 -10.86 1.11 -20.20
C ILE A 159 -11.92 2.17 -20.53
N SER A 160 -11.49 3.35 -20.96
CA SER A 160 -12.41 4.39 -21.44
C SER A 160 -13.07 4.06 -22.78
N ILE A 161 -14.17 4.77 -23.07
CA ILE A 161 -14.85 4.70 -24.35
C ILE A 161 -13.95 5.22 -25.49
N GLU A 162 -13.07 6.17 -25.22
CA GLU A 162 -12.09 6.71 -26.18
C GLU A 162 -11.08 5.64 -26.59
N VAL A 163 -10.54 4.87 -25.62
CA VAL A 163 -9.64 3.75 -25.92
C VAL A 163 -10.39 2.64 -26.67
N TYR A 164 -11.62 2.32 -26.26
CA TYR A 164 -12.48 1.37 -26.99
C TYR A 164 -12.65 1.76 -28.48
N GLN A 165 -12.96 3.02 -28.76
CA GLN A 165 -13.14 3.50 -30.14
C GLN A 165 -11.87 3.39 -30.98
N VAL A 166 -10.70 3.60 -30.37
CA VAL A 166 -9.42 3.38 -31.04
C VAL A 166 -9.22 1.91 -31.35
N LEU A 167 -9.41 1.01 -30.38
CA LEU A 167 -9.30 -0.44 -30.60
C LEU A 167 -10.27 -0.92 -31.69
N LYS A 168 -11.51 -0.42 -31.69
CA LYS A 168 -12.51 -0.70 -32.71
C LYS A 168 -12.05 -0.27 -34.11
N ARG A 169 -11.56 0.96 -34.24
CA ARG A 169 -11.10 1.53 -35.51
C ARG A 169 -9.99 0.70 -36.17
N TYR A 170 -9.15 0.05 -35.37
CA TYR A 170 -8.04 -0.78 -35.84
C TYR A 170 -8.35 -2.29 -35.78
N ASN A 171 -9.63 -2.68 -35.65
CA ASN A 171 -10.13 -4.06 -35.65
C ASN A 171 -9.57 -4.96 -34.52
N TYR A 172 -9.25 -4.39 -33.36
CA TYR A 172 -8.79 -5.14 -32.17
C TYR A 172 -9.92 -5.59 -31.24
N ILE A 173 -11.18 -5.35 -31.60
CA ILE A 173 -12.35 -5.81 -30.84
C ILE A 173 -12.89 -7.16 -31.35
N ASN A 174 -12.49 -7.59 -32.55
CA ASN A 174 -12.99 -8.82 -33.17
C ASN A 174 -12.13 -10.02 -32.72
N ALA A 175 -12.45 -10.61 -31.58
CA ALA A 175 -11.84 -11.88 -31.17
C ALA A 175 -12.51 -13.05 -31.92
N THR A 176 -11.73 -13.95 -32.51
CA THR A 176 -12.25 -15.18 -33.13
C THR A 176 -11.99 -16.40 -32.26
N ALA A 177 -12.69 -17.50 -32.54
CA ALA A 177 -12.54 -18.76 -31.79
C ALA A 177 -11.12 -19.32 -31.75
N TYR A 178 -10.30 -18.98 -32.74
CA TYR A 178 -8.96 -19.52 -32.93
C TYR A 178 -7.86 -18.68 -32.23
N ASP A 179 -8.20 -17.47 -31.74
CA ASP A 179 -7.24 -16.54 -31.10
C ASP A 179 -7.14 -16.71 -29.56
N ILE A 180 -7.78 -17.74 -29.00
CA ILE A 180 -8.21 -17.76 -27.59
C ILE A 180 -7.30 -18.60 -26.70
N ASN A 181 -6.51 -17.93 -25.86
CA ASN A 181 -6.27 -18.43 -24.51
C ASN A 181 -7.50 -18.08 -23.66
N VAL A 182 -8.22 -19.09 -23.14
CA VAL A 182 -9.56 -18.92 -22.54
C VAL A 182 -9.55 -17.89 -21.40
N GLY A 183 -8.50 -17.85 -20.57
CA GLY A 183 -8.41 -16.95 -19.41
C GLY A 183 -8.22 -15.47 -19.75
N ASP A 184 -7.27 -15.15 -20.64
CA ASP A 184 -6.95 -13.76 -21.01
C ASP A 184 -8.09 -13.12 -21.83
N SER A 185 -8.75 -13.94 -22.65
CA SER A 185 -9.84 -13.52 -23.54
C SER A 185 -11.10 -13.14 -22.81
N LEU A 186 -11.49 -13.93 -21.81
CA LEU A 186 -12.65 -13.64 -20.96
C LEU A 186 -12.49 -12.28 -20.28
N TRP A 187 -11.32 -11.99 -19.73
CA TRP A 187 -11.10 -10.75 -19.01
C TRP A 187 -11.08 -9.52 -19.94
N TYR A 188 -10.47 -9.65 -21.12
CA TYR A 188 -10.48 -8.59 -22.14
C TYR A 188 -11.91 -8.24 -22.57
N ILE A 189 -12.69 -9.24 -22.98
CA ILE A 189 -14.08 -9.06 -23.41
C ILE A 189 -14.93 -8.49 -22.27
N ASN A 190 -14.72 -8.94 -21.03
CA ASN A 190 -15.40 -8.38 -19.86
C ASN A 190 -15.12 -6.88 -19.67
N ASN A 191 -13.87 -6.45 -19.86
CA ASN A 191 -13.54 -5.03 -19.78
C ASN A 191 -14.24 -4.22 -20.87
N LEU A 192 -14.35 -4.76 -22.08
CA LEU A 192 -15.08 -4.11 -23.17
C LEU A 192 -16.58 -4.02 -22.86
N VAL A 193 -17.20 -5.11 -22.39
CA VAL A 193 -18.62 -5.14 -21.98
C VAL A 193 -18.90 -4.09 -20.90
N ILE A 194 -18.08 -4.05 -19.85
CA ILE A 194 -18.23 -3.07 -18.77
C ILE A 194 -18.04 -1.64 -19.28
N CYS A 195 -17.05 -1.42 -20.17
CA CYS A 195 -16.82 -0.11 -20.80
C CYS A 195 -18.07 0.37 -21.56
N VAL A 196 -18.65 -0.47 -22.43
CA VAL A 196 -19.82 -0.08 -23.22
C VAL A 196 -21.08 0.08 -22.37
N ILE A 197 -21.29 -0.75 -21.33
CA ILE A 197 -22.40 -0.56 -20.37
C ILE A 197 -22.24 0.77 -19.63
N ASN A 198 -21.04 1.07 -19.13
CA ASN A 198 -20.77 2.31 -18.39
C ASN A 198 -20.89 3.58 -19.25
N SER A 199 -20.75 3.45 -20.58
CA SER A 199 -20.96 4.54 -21.52
C SER A 199 -22.43 5.00 -21.54
N GLY A 200 -23.38 4.07 -21.37
CA GLY A 200 -24.82 4.33 -21.49
C GLY A 200 -25.30 4.56 -22.93
N ASP A 201 -24.44 4.39 -23.94
CA ASP A 201 -24.79 4.57 -25.35
C ASP A 201 -25.28 3.25 -25.98
N ILE A 202 -26.59 3.20 -26.26
CA ILE A 202 -27.25 2.02 -26.84
C ILE A 202 -26.66 1.67 -28.22
N ALA A 203 -26.37 2.67 -29.06
CA ALA A 203 -25.89 2.41 -30.42
C ALA A 203 -24.49 1.81 -30.42
N ILE A 204 -23.60 2.32 -29.55
CA ILE A 204 -22.26 1.74 -29.36
C ILE A 204 -22.36 0.32 -28.80
N PHE A 205 -23.25 0.11 -27.83
CA PHE A 205 -23.47 -1.18 -27.20
C PHE A 205 -24.02 -2.24 -28.17
N ASP A 206 -25.04 -1.91 -28.95
CA ASP A 206 -25.63 -2.82 -29.93
C ASP A 206 -24.62 -3.18 -31.02
N GLN A 207 -23.86 -2.21 -31.48
CA GLN A 207 -22.81 -2.46 -32.46
C GLN A 207 -21.69 -3.33 -31.85
N PHE A 208 -21.34 -3.16 -30.58
CA PHE A 208 -20.41 -4.05 -29.89
C PHE A 208 -20.93 -5.49 -29.81
N CYS A 209 -22.22 -5.67 -29.53
CA CYS A 209 -22.85 -6.99 -29.52
C CYS A 209 -22.70 -7.69 -30.88
N ILE A 210 -22.94 -6.95 -31.99
CA ILE A 210 -22.82 -7.46 -33.36
C ILE A 210 -21.36 -7.76 -33.74
N ASP A 211 -20.45 -6.82 -33.45
CA ASP A 211 -19.06 -6.89 -33.90
C ASP A 211 -18.24 -7.93 -33.10
N CYS A 212 -18.52 -8.08 -31.80
CA CYS A 212 -17.67 -8.82 -30.87
C CYS A 212 -18.35 -10.05 -30.27
N LEU A 213 -19.59 -9.93 -29.76
CA LEU A 213 -20.23 -11.01 -29.00
C LEU A 213 -20.94 -12.06 -29.88
N ASP A 214 -21.63 -11.63 -30.94
CA ASP A 214 -22.29 -12.52 -31.89
C ASP A 214 -21.33 -13.56 -32.52
N PRO A 215 -20.12 -13.18 -33.00
CA PRO A 215 -19.16 -14.12 -33.59
C PRO A 215 -18.64 -15.20 -32.64
N ILE A 216 -18.64 -14.94 -31.34
CA ILE A 216 -18.08 -15.83 -30.31
C ILE A 216 -19.15 -16.55 -29.49
N LYS A 217 -20.45 -16.34 -29.79
CA LYS A 217 -21.58 -16.89 -29.04
C LYS A 217 -21.48 -18.40 -28.74
N SER A 218 -20.91 -19.20 -29.64
CA SER A 218 -20.74 -20.66 -29.46
C SER A 218 -19.66 -21.07 -28.46
N ILE A 219 -18.74 -20.16 -28.12
CA ILE A 219 -17.56 -20.41 -27.26
C ILE A 219 -17.91 -20.12 -25.79
N PHE A 220 -18.84 -19.20 -25.57
CA PHE A 220 -19.19 -18.66 -24.27
C PHE A 220 -20.34 -19.45 -23.63
N ASN A 221 -20.05 -20.68 -23.22
CA ASN A 221 -20.95 -21.47 -22.36
C ASN A 221 -20.48 -21.47 -20.88
N ILE A 222 -19.85 -20.38 -20.45
CA ILE A 222 -19.17 -20.28 -19.16
C ILE A 222 -19.93 -19.30 -18.27
N ASN A 223 -20.30 -19.76 -17.07
CA ASN A 223 -20.86 -18.99 -15.96
C ASN A 223 -20.07 -17.68 -15.72
N TYR A 224 -20.53 -16.61 -16.37
CA TYR A 224 -19.91 -15.29 -16.47
C TYR A 224 -19.90 -14.47 -15.17
N VAL A 225 -20.50 -15.01 -14.11
CA VAL A 225 -21.14 -14.21 -13.05
C VAL A 225 -20.22 -13.90 -11.86
N ARG A 226 -19.05 -14.55 -11.71
CA ARG A 226 -18.21 -14.36 -10.50
C ARG A 226 -17.27 -13.16 -10.53
N ALA A 227 -17.05 -12.52 -11.68
CA ALA A 227 -15.92 -11.62 -11.81
C ALA A 227 -16.17 -10.19 -11.29
N TYR A 228 -17.38 -9.65 -11.34
CA TYR A 228 -17.63 -8.25 -10.95
C TYR A 228 -19.08 -8.04 -10.51
N ASP A 229 -19.31 -7.97 -9.19
CA ASP A 229 -20.64 -7.63 -8.63
C ASP A 229 -21.11 -6.21 -9.00
N ASP A 230 -20.25 -5.40 -9.63
CA ASP A 230 -20.36 -3.93 -9.68
C ASP A 230 -20.57 -3.35 -11.10
N VAL A 231 -20.90 -4.20 -12.09
CA VAL A 231 -21.02 -3.83 -13.52
C VAL A 231 -21.96 -2.65 -13.77
N PHE A 232 -23.10 -2.61 -13.08
CA PHE A 232 -24.15 -1.62 -13.33
C PHE A 232 -24.08 -0.41 -12.40
N ILE A 233 -23.13 -0.37 -11.45
CA ILE A 233 -23.09 0.66 -10.40
C ILE A 233 -23.00 2.07 -11.01
N ASN A 234 -22.08 2.27 -11.97
CA ASN A 234 -21.85 3.59 -12.53
C ASN A 234 -23.07 4.09 -13.32
N ILE A 235 -23.71 3.21 -14.11
CA ILE A 235 -24.89 3.61 -14.89
C ILE A 235 -26.10 3.84 -13.98
N ILE A 236 -26.34 2.99 -12.96
CA ILE A 236 -27.41 3.19 -11.98
C ILE A 236 -27.22 4.54 -11.25
N ASN A 237 -26.01 4.84 -10.80
CA ASN A 237 -25.72 6.11 -10.12
C ASN A 237 -25.88 7.32 -11.05
N LYS A 238 -25.43 7.24 -12.31
CA LYS A 238 -25.63 8.30 -13.31
C LYS A 238 -27.11 8.57 -13.54
N LEU A 239 -27.93 7.51 -13.65
CA LEU A 239 -29.37 7.64 -13.90
C LEU A 239 -30.11 8.16 -12.66
N ASN A 240 -29.75 7.71 -11.46
CA ASN A 240 -30.32 8.21 -10.21
C ASN A 240 -30.01 9.70 -9.98
N ASN A 241 -28.76 10.13 -10.21
CA ASN A 241 -28.37 11.54 -10.00
C ASN A 241 -28.99 12.51 -11.02
N ASN A 242 -29.32 12.03 -12.22
CA ASN A 242 -30.00 12.86 -13.23
C ASN A 242 -31.49 13.12 -12.89
N ASN A 243 -32.11 12.28 -12.04
CA ASN A 243 -33.49 12.50 -11.58
C ASN A 243 -33.64 13.69 -10.63
N ASP A 244 -32.62 14.00 -9.82
CA ASP A 244 -32.71 15.10 -8.85
C ASP A 244 -32.67 16.49 -9.51
N ASN A 245 -32.23 16.59 -10.78
CA ASN A 245 -32.06 17.86 -11.49
C ASN A 245 -33.09 18.14 -12.60
N ASN A 246 -33.94 17.18 -12.98
CA ASN A 246 -34.93 17.41 -14.05
C ASN A 246 -36.27 16.71 -13.77
N ASN A 247 -37.33 17.51 -13.73
CA ASN A 247 -38.71 17.15 -13.41
C ASN A 247 -39.44 16.35 -14.52
N ASN A 248 -38.73 15.55 -15.32
CA ASN A 248 -39.31 14.76 -16.41
C ASN A 248 -39.28 13.27 -16.09
N ASN A 249 -40.49 12.73 -15.87
CA ASN A 249 -40.83 11.38 -15.45
C ASN A 249 -40.60 10.29 -16.52
N ASN A 250 -39.53 10.39 -17.33
CA ASN A 250 -39.22 9.37 -18.33
C ASN A 250 -38.37 8.24 -17.72
N ASN A 251 -38.70 7.02 -18.12
CA ASN A 251 -38.20 5.76 -17.57
C ASN A 251 -36.68 5.59 -17.79
N ASN A 252 -35.87 6.22 -16.93
CA ASN A 252 -34.41 6.32 -17.06
C ASN A 252 -33.72 4.95 -17.06
N ASN A 253 -34.33 3.91 -16.48
CA ASN A 253 -33.78 2.55 -16.43
C ASN A 253 -33.97 1.74 -17.74
N SER A 254 -34.72 2.27 -18.72
CA SER A 254 -34.94 1.61 -20.02
C SER A 254 -33.65 1.24 -20.76
N ILE A 255 -32.59 2.06 -20.63
CA ILE A 255 -31.27 1.77 -21.20
C ILE A 255 -30.68 0.48 -20.59
N ILE A 256 -30.81 0.31 -19.27
CA ILE A 256 -30.32 -0.88 -18.57
C ILE A 256 -31.11 -2.11 -19.04
N PHE A 257 -32.43 -2.00 -19.14
CA PHE A 257 -33.29 -3.10 -19.58
C PHE A 257 -32.91 -3.56 -20.99
N HIS A 258 -32.76 -2.62 -21.94
CA HIS A 258 -32.31 -2.93 -23.31
C HIS A 258 -30.97 -3.67 -23.33
N MET A 259 -29.99 -3.19 -22.56
CA MET A 259 -28.66 -3.82 -22.51
C MET A 259 -28.70 -5.24 -21.96
N VAL A 260 -29.49 -5.47 -20.91
CA VAL A 260 -29.62 -6.80 -20.27
C VAL A 260 -30.39 -7.75 -21.17
N GLU A 261 -31.50 -7.33 -21.78
CA GLU A 261 -32.26 -8.15 -22.74
C GLU A 261 -31.41 -8.55 -23.94
N ARG A 262 -30.64 -7.60 -24.49
CA ARG A 262 -29.76 -7.87 -25.62
C ARG A 262 -28.68 -8.90 -25.27
N LEU A 263 -28.06 -8.79 -24.10
CA LEU A 263 -27.07 -9.78 -23.64
C LEU A 263 -27.69 -11.13 -23.32
N LEU A 264 -28.90 -11.15 -22.75
CA LEU A 264 -29.65 -12.37 -22.49
C LEU A 264 -29.94 -13.14 -23.77
N ASN A 265 -30.32 -12.45 -24.85
CA ASN A 265 -30.50 -13.03 -26.19
C ASN A 265 -29.20 -13.62 -26.79
N LEU A 266 -28.04 -13.18 -26.29
CA LEU A 266 -26.72 -13.70 -26.64
C LEU A 266 -26.27 -14.86 -25.72
N GLY A 267 -27.06 -15.21 -24.70
CA GLY A 267 -26.73 -16.25 -23.71
C GLY A 267 -25.92 -15.73 -22.51
N ILE A 268 -25.78 -14.41 -22.36
CA ILE A 268 -25.07 -13.78 -21.23
C ILE A 268 -26.11 -13.23 -20.24
N ASP A 269 -26.40 -13.98 -19.19
CA ASP A 269 -27.36 -13.57 -18.17
C ASP A 269 -26.72 -12.67 -17.10
N LEU A 270 -26.95 -11.35 -17.22
CA LEU A 270 -26.50 -10.34 -16.25
C LEU A 270 -27.59 -9.92 -15.25
N ARG A 271 -28.74 -10.61 -15.21
CA ARG A 271 -29.80 -10.28 -14.25
C ARG A 271 -29.33 -10.43 -12.81
N GLY A 272 -28.47 -11.41 -12.50
CA GLY A 272 -27.92 -11.63 -11.15
C GLY A 272 -27.12 -10.42 -10.62
N PRO A 273 -26.06 -9.99 -11.33
CA PRO A 273 -25.31 -8.79 -10.97
C PRO A 273 -26.18 -7.52 -10.92
N LEU A 274 -27.16 -7.39 -11.82
CA LEU A 274 -28.09 -6.26 -11.79
C LEU A 274 -28.99 -6.29 -10.55
N PHE A 275 -29.51 -7.46 -10.17
CA PHE A 275 -30.33 -7.68 -8.99
C PHE A 275 -29.60 -7.25 -7.70
N ILE A 276 -28.32 -7.64 -7.57
CA ILE A 276 -27.48 -7.25 -6.42
C ILE A 276 -27.22 -5.74 -6.43
N ASN A 277 -26.88 -5.16 -7.58
CA ASN A 277 -26.61 -3.71 -7.68
C ASN A 277 -27.84 -2.85 -7.42
N ALA A 278 -29.02 -3.29 -7.85
CA ALA A 278 -30.29 -2.62 -7.56
C ALA A 278 -30.59 -2.59 -6.06
N MET A 279 -30.26 -3.66 -5.32
CA MET A 279 -30.38 -3.68 -3.86
C MET A 279 -29.34 -2.79 -3.17
N LYS A 280 -28.07 -2.84 -3.61
CA LYS A 280 -26.97 -2.03 -3.04
C LYS A 280 -27.24 -0.51 -3.17
N TYR A 281 -27.83 -0.07 -4.29
CA TYR A 281 -28.03 1.34 -4.61
C TYR A 281 -29.52 1.72 -4.56
N SER A 282 -30.00 1.97 -3.34
CA SER A 282 -31.33 2.50 -3.02
C SER A 282 -32.50 1.54 -3.14
N ASN A 283 -32.27 0.21 -3.22
CA ASN A 283 -33.35 -0.77 -3.41
C ASN A 283 -34.25 -0.36 -4.59
N ASN A 284 -33.66 -0.17 -5.78
CA ASN A 284 -34.38 0.34 -6.96
C ASN A 284 -35.50 -0.63 -7.39
N GLN A 285 -36.73 -0.29 -6.99
CA GLN A 285 -37.91 -1.15 -7.17
C GLN A 285 -38.28 -1.36 -8.64
N GLU A 286 -38.01 -0.39 -9.52
CA GLU A 286 -38.30 -0.51 -10.94
C GLU A 286 -37.45 -1.61 -11.58
N ILE A 287 -36.13 -1.59 -11.31
CA ILE A 287 -35.20 -2.61 -11.80
C ILE A 287 -35.55 -3.98 -11.24
N LEU A 288 -35.83 -4.06 -9.93
CA LEU A 288 -36.18 -5.32 -9.26
C LEU A 288 -37.49 -5.91 -9.81
N ASN A 289 -38.49 -5.07 -10.09
CA ASN A 289 -39.75 -5.48 -10.68
C ASN A 289 -39.56 -5.95 -12.14
N TRP A 290 -38.74 -5.25 -12.91
CA TRP A 290 -38.40 -5.67 -14.28
C TRP A 290 -37.70 -7.04 -14.28
N ILE A 291 -36.72 -7.26 -13.39
CA ILE A 291 -36.05 -8.57 -13.25
C ILE A 291 -37.07 -9.67 -12.91
N LYS A 292 -37.96 -9.42 -11.94
CA LYS A 292 -39.02 -10.37 -11.56
C LYS A 292 -39.90 -10.75 -12.76
N ASN A 293 -40.29 -9.76 -13.56
CA ASN A 293 -41.17 -9.96 -14.72
C ASN A 293 -40.43 -10.55 -15.94
N SER A 294 -39.09 -10.64 -15.92
CA SER A 294 -38.29 -11.21 -16.99
C SER A 294 -38.24 -12.74 -17.01
N PHE A 295 -38.90 -13.41 -16.06
CA PHE A 295 -38.97 -14.88 -15.97
C PHE A 295 -40.35 -15.39 -16.37
N ASP A 296 -40.39 -16.51 -17.10
CA ASP A 296 -41.63 -17.12 -17.61
C ASP A 296 -42.52 -17.67 -16.51
N SER A 297 -41.94 -18.01 -15.36
CA SER A 297 -42.66 -18.47 -14.19
C SER A 297 -42.08 -17.89 -12.91
N PHE A 298 -42.93 -17.79 -11.89
CA PHE A 298 -42.50 -17.36 -10.58
C PHE A 298 -41.48 -18.34 -9.96
N ASP A 299 -41.64 -19.65 -10.16
CA ASP A 299 -40.69 -20.64 -9.62
C ASP A 299 -39.28 -20.49 -10.21
N MET A 300 -39.15 -20.15 -11.49
CA MET A 300 -37.85 -19.83 -12.10
C MET A 300 -37.20 -18.58 -11.48
N PHE A 301 -38.00 -17.57 -11.16
CA PHE A 301 -37.52 -16.38 -10.46
C PHE A 301 -37.08 -16.72 -9.03
N VAL A 302 -37.80 -17.61 -8.34
CA VAL A 302 -37.45 -18.13 -7.01
C VAL A 302 -36.08 -18.81 -7.03
N ASP A 303 -35.88 -19.75 -7.93
CA ASP A 303 -34.60 -20.46 -8.09
C ASP A 303 -33.44 -19.49 -8.42
N PHE A 304 -33.72 -18.44 -9.20
CA PHE A 304 -32.77 -17.39 -9.52
C PHE A 304 -32.36 -16.58 -8.28
N TYR A 305 -33.31 -16.02 -7.54
CA TYR A 305 -32.97 -15.14 -6.42
C TYR A 305 -32.41 -15.91 -5.22
N HIS A 306 -32.70 -17.22 -5.08
CA HIS A 306 -32.09 -18.09 -4.07
C HIS A 306 -30.57 -18.17 -4.19
N GLN A 307 -30.01 -18.01 -5.40
CA GLN A 307 -28.57 -17.92 -5.62
C GLN A 307 -27.97 -16.66 -5.00
N SER A 308 -28.79 -15.62 -4.85
CA SER A 308 -28.43 -14.32 -4.27
C SER A 308 -28.96 -14.13 -2.84
N ASN A 309 -29.39 -15.20 -2.17
CA ASN A 309 -30.05 -15.11 -0.86
C ASN A 309 -29.24 -14.30 0.18
N ARG A 310 -27.92 -14.52 0.22
CA ARG A 310 -27.01 -13.76 1.10
C ARG A 310 -27.13 -12.24 0.89
N TRP A 311 -27.38 -11.77 -0.32
CA TRP A 311 -27.51 -10.33 -0.60
C TRP A 311 -28.88 -9.80 -0.22
N ILE A 312 -29.94 -10.59 -0.45
CA ILE A 312 -31.30 -10.26 -0.04
C ILE A 312 -31.34 -10.08 1.48
N GLU A 313 -30.80 -11.05 2.22
CA GLU A 313 -30.76 -11.02 3.67
C GLU A 313 -30.05 -9.76 4.22
N ARG A 314 -29.01 -9.30 3.53
CA ARG A 314 -28.19 -8.16 3.95
C ARG A 314 -28.77 -6.79 3.57
N LEU A 315 -29.45 -6.69 2.42
CA LEU A 315 -29.70 -5.41 1.77
C LEU A 315 -31.17 -5.15 1.44
N ALA A 316 -32.02 -6.18 1.37
CA ALA A 316 -33.39 -6.02 0.91
C ALA A 316 -34.22 -5.22 1.92
N SER A 317 -34.86 -4.17 1.41
CA SER A 317 -35.89 -3.41 2.14
C SER A 317 -37.19 -4.21 2.27
N MET A 318 -38.07 -3.77 3.17
CA MET A 318 -39.41 -4.35 3.32
C MET A 318 -40.20 -4.35 2.00
N ASP A 319 -40.10 -3.26 1.23
CA ASP A 319 -40.81 -3.14 -0.06
C ASP A 319 -40.23 -4.10 -1.10
N THR A 320 -38.91 -4.26 -1.13
CA THR A 320 -38.25 -5.26 -1.98
C THR A 320 -38.72 -6.68 -1.64
N LEU A 321 -38.78 -7.04 -0.35
CA LEU A 321 -39.18 -8.38 0.09
C LEU A 321 -40.63 -8.70 -0.29
N LYS A 322 -41.52 -7.71 -0.19
CA LYS A 322 -42.90 -7.80 -0.67
C LYS A 322 -42.98 -7.88 -2.19
N LEU A 323 -42.21 -7.05 -2.89
CA LEU A 323 -42.18 -7.01 -4.36
C LEU A 323 -41.78 -8.36 -4.93
N ILE A 324 -40.75 -9.00 -4.38
CA ILE A 324 -40.25 -10.30 -4.86
C ILE A 324 -41.05 -11.50 -4.32
N ASP A 325 -42.04 -11.27 -3.44
CA ASP A 325 -42.76 -12.33 -2.69
C ASP A 325 -41.77 -13.35 -2.11
N TYR A 326 -40.83 -12.85 -1.30
CA TYR A 326 -39.66 -13.62 -0.89
C TYR A 326 -40.03 -14.90 -0.13
N ARG A 327 -39.53 -16.03 -0.63
CA ARG A 327 -39.63 -17.35 0.01
C ARG A 327 -38.27 -17.87 0.40
N GLU A 328 -38.15 -18.33 1.65
CA GLU A 328 -36.92 -18.94 2.18
C GLU A 328 -36.49 -20.16 1.34
N PRO A 329 -35.19 -20.33 1.03
CA PRO A 329 -34.69 -21.52 0.34
C PRO A 329 -34.97 -22.81 1.12
N LYS A 330 -35.40 -23.88 0.43
CA LYS A 330 -35.54 -25.20 1.05
C LYS A 330 -34.15 -25.82 1.31
N TYR A 331 -34.01 -26.53 2.43
CA TYR A 331 -32.76 -26.98 3.09
C TYR A 331 -31.71 -27.79 2.28
N ASN A 332 -31.81 -27.94 0.95
CA ASN A 332 -31.00 -28.91 0.17
C ASN A 332 -29.92 -28.33 -0.75
N SER A 333 -29.60 -27.04 -0.70
CA SER A 333 -28.50 -26.49 -1.52
C SER A 333 -27.72 -25.43 -0.76
N PHE A 334 -26.49 -25.73 -0.33
CA PHE A 334 -25.32 -24.90 0.06
C PHE A 334 -25.45 -23.43 0.59
N ASN A 335 -26.65 -22.91 0.79
CA ASN A 335 -27.02 -21.60 1.31
C ASN A 335 -27.81 -21.86 2.60
N ILE A 336 -27.04 -22.13 3.66
CA ILE A 336 -27.52 -22.31 5.03
C ILE A 336 -28.32 -21.04 5.41
N SER A 337 -29.51 -21.21 6.01
CA SER A 337 -30.22 -20.13 6.73
C SER A 337 -29.20 -19.41 7.60
N SER A 338 -28.90 -18.17 7.27
CA SER A 338 -27.81 -17.43 7.89
C SER A 338 -28.37 -16.42 8.88
N ALA A 339 -27.51 -15.91 9.77
CA ALA A 339 -27.86 -14.80 10.66
C ALA A 339 -27.27 -13.47 10.15
N LYS A 340 -27.09 -13.34 8.82
CA LYS A 340 -26.52 -12.16 8.17
C LYS A 340 -27.42 -10.95 8.30
N ALA A 341 -28.74 -11.09 8.30
CA ALA A 341 -29.64 -9.96 8.52
C ALA A 341 -29.36 -9.31 9.88
N SER A 342 -29.22 -10.14 10.92
CA SER A 342 -28.85 -9.67 12.26
C SER A 342 -27.44 -9.10 12.34
N ALA A 343 -26.48 -9.72 11.64
CA ALA A 343 -25.08 -9.27 11.66
C ALA A 343 -24.85 -7.96 10.89
N ASP A 344 -25.55 -7.76 9.77
CA ASP A 344 -25.45 -6.58 8.90
C ASP A 344 -26.49 -5.49 9.25
N GLY A 345 -27.39 -5.73 10.21
CA GLY A 345 -28.35 -4.74 10.71
C GLY A 345 -29.63 -4.57 9.87
N ASN A 346 -29.99 -5.56 9.05
CA ASN A 346 -31.18 -5.51 8.20
C ASN A 346 -32.46 -5.86 9.00
N LEU A 347 -33.01 -4.85 9.69
CA LEU A 347 -34.23 -4.98 10.48
C LEU A 347 -35.47 -5.31 9.64
N ASP A 348 -35.55 -4.82 8.40
CA ASP A 348 -36.70 -5.06 7.52
C ASP A 348 -36.83 -6.54 7.16
N TYR A 349 -35.70 -7.18 6.84
CA TYR A 349 -35.67 -8.62 6.60
C TYR A 349 -36.10 -9.43 7.82
N LEU A 350 -35.59 -9.09 9.01
CA LEU A 350 -35.97 -9.77 10.25
C LEU A 350 -37.48 -9.64 10.51
N ARG A 351 -38.04 -8.44 10.36
CA ARG A 351 -39.49 -8.21 10.52
C ARG A 351 -40.31 -9.00 9.53
N TYR A 352 -39.88 -9.03 8.26
CA TYR A 352 -40.57 -9.78 7.22
C TYR A 352 -40.59 -11.27 7.55
N MET A 353 -39.44 -11.85 7.94
CA MET A 353 -39.34 -13.28 8.24
C MET A 353 -40.12 -13.69 9.48
N VAL A 354 -40.09 -12.89 10.55
CA VAL A 354 -40.87 -13.15 11.78
C VAL A 354 -42.37 -13.18 11.49
N ASN A 355 -42.87 -12.30 10.63
CA ASN A 355 -44.27 -12.31 10.24
C ASN A 355 -44.67 -13.56 9.43
N GLN A 356 -43.72 -14.17 8.72
CA GLN A 356 -43.96 -15.40 7.95
C GLN A 356 -43.81 -16.66 8.81
N ASN A 357 -42.89 -16.64 9.77
CA ASN A 357 -42.59 -17.74 10.66
C ASN A 357 -42.03 -17.18 11.98
N ASP A 358 -42.85 -17.15 13.01
CA ASP A 358 -42.50 -16.69 14.36
C ASP A 358 -41.32 -17.49 14.95
N GLN A 359 -41.19 -18.76 14.55
CA GLN A 359 -40.09 -19.63 14.96
C GLN A 359 -38.74 -19.28 14.31
N TYR A 360 -38.72 -18.41 13.29
CA TYR A 360 -37.51 -18.05 12.55
C TYR A 360 -36.38 -17.53 13.47
N LEU A 361 -36.72 -16.72 14.48
CA LEU A 361 -35.75 -16.14 15.41
C LEU A 361 -35.01 -17.19 16.26
N PHE A 362 -35.62 -18.36 16.47
CA PHE A 362 -35.07 -19.43 17.28
C PHE A 362 -34.32 -20.48 16.45
N LYS A 363 -34.41 -20.43 15.12
CA LYS A 363 -33.68 -21.37 14.23
C LYS A 363 -32.18 -21.09 14.17
N MET A 364 -31.74 -19.87 14.46
CA MET A 364 -30.36 -19.40 14.30
C MET A 364 -29.99 -18.42 15.42
N SER A 365 -28.68 -18.18 15.65
CA SER A 365 -28.17 -17.24 16.65
C SER A 365 -28.35 -15.76 16.25
N HIS A 366 -29.57 -15.32 15.94
CA HIS A 366 -29.88 -13.96 15.50
C HIS A 366 -29.55 -12.91 16.57
N LEU A 367 -29.89 -13.18 17.84
CA LEU A 367 -29.62 -12.27 18.95
C LEU A 367 -28.11 -12.09 19.15
N GLU A 368 -27.37 -13.20 19.25
CA GLU A 368 -25.91 -13.19 19.43
C GLU A 368 -25.20 -12.44 18.30
N ASN A 369 -25.56 -12.69 17.04
CA ASN A 369 -24.96 -11.98 15.91
C ASN A 369 -25.26 -10.48 15.93
N ALA A 370 -26.48 -10.08 16.31
CA ALA A 370 -26.84 -8.67 16.41
C ALA A 370 -26.09 -7.98 17.57
N LEU A 371 -25.93 -8.67 18.72
CA LEU A 371 -25.21 -8.17 19.88
C LEU A 371 -23.72 -7.98 19.57
N VAL A 372 -23.07 -8.99 18.99
CA VAL A 372 -21.63 -8.98 18.64
C VAL A 372 -21.31 -7.97 17.52
N LYS A 373 -22.29 -7.63 16.68
CA LYS A 373 -22.11 -6.67 15.57
C LYS A 373 -22.63 -5.27 15.86
N GLY A 374 -23.04 -4.98 17.10
CA GLY A 374 -23.46 -3.64 17.48
C GLY A 374 -24.77 -3.17 16.83
N GLN A 375 -25.68 -4.09 16.49
CA GLN A 375 -26.91 -3.77 15.76
C GLN A 375 -28.09 -3.51 16.71
N LEU A 376 -28.05 -2.41 17.47
CA LEU A 376 -29.01 -2.11 18.55
C LEU A 376 -30.49 -2.19 18.13
N LYS A 377 -30.84 -1.69 16.93
CA LYS A 377 -32.22 -1.75 16.43
C LYS A 377 -32.70 -3.19 16.23
N CYS A 378 -31.84 -4.06 15.70
CA CYS A 378 -32.13 -5.48 15.55
C CYS A 378 -32.20 -6.17 16.91
N VAL A 379 -31.27 -5.88 17.82
CA VAL A 379 -31.27 -6.42 19.19
C VAL A 379 -32.60 -6.11 19.91
N ASN A 380 -33.02 -4.85 19.93
CA ASN A 380 -34.27 -4.45 20.57
C ASN A 380 -35.47 -5.19 19.98
N PHE A 381 -35.56 -5.23 18.65
CA PHE A 381 -36.63 -5.97 17.97
C PHE A 381 -36.62 -7.47 18.32
N ILE A 382 -35.44 -8.10 18.33
CA ILE A 382 -35.31 -9.54 18.63
C ILE A 382 -35.69 -9.83 20.09
N ILE A 383 -35.26 -9.01 21.06
CA ILE A 383 -35.64 -9.16 22.47
C ILE A 383 -37.16 -9.08 22.63
N ASP A 384 -37.78 -8.06 22.02
CA ASP A 384 -39.23 -7.86 22.11
C ASP A 384 -39.99 -9.02 21.45
N ALA A 385 -39.50 -9.51 20.31
CA ALA A 385 -40.10 -10.65 19.61
C ALA A 385 -39.93 -11.96 20.39
N ILE A 386 -38.77 -12.22 21.02
CA ILE A 386 -38.57 -13.38 21.90
C ILE A 386 -39.58 -13.35 23.05
N SER A 387 -39.79 -12.19 23.67
CA SER A 387 -40.78 -12.04 24.75
C SER A 387 -42.22 -12.30 24.30
N GLN A 388 -42.53 -12.10 23.01
CA GLN A 388 -43.88 -12.32 22.45
C GLN A 388 -44.12 -13.75 21.98
N TYR A 389 -43.12 -14.38 21.35
CA TYR A 389 -43.31 -15.64 20.62
C TYR A 389 -42.70 -16.87 21.29
N ALA A 390 -41.86 -16.71 22.32
CA ALA A 390 -41.25 -17.85 23.00
C ALA A 390 -42.31 -18.71 23.72
N GLN A 391 -42.27 -20.02 23.47
CA GLN A 391 -43.14 -20.99 24.12
C GLN A 391 -42.59 -21.36 25.51
N PRO A 392 -43.45 -21.50 26.54
CA PRO A 392 -43.02 -21.91 27.88
C PRO A 392 -42.27 -23.25 27.85
N GLY A 393 -40.98 -23.23 28.21
CA GLY A 393 -40.15 -24.44 28.40
C GLY A 393 -39.52 -25.05 27.15
N GLY A 394 -39.55 -24.38 25.99
CA GLY A 394 -39.13 -24.99 24.72
C GLY A 394 -37.89 -24.42 24.04
N GLN A 395 -37.69 -23.10 24.03
CA GLN A 395 -36.72 -22.45 23.12
C GLN A 395 -36.00 -21.30 23.81
N THR A 396 -34.68 -21.44 23.97
CA THR A 396 -33.81 -20.39 24.51
C THR A 396 -32.89 -19.87 23.40
N THR A 397 -32.61 -18.57 23.44
CA THR A 397 -31.57 -17.96 22.61
C THR A 397 -30.37 -17.63 23.50
N LYS A 398 -29.15 -17.81 22.99
CA LYS A 398 -27.93 -17.52 23.76
C LYS A 398 -27.49 -16.06 23.63
N CYS A 399 -26.95 -15.54 24.71
CA CYS A 399 -26.26 -14.26 24.78
C CYS A 399 -24.91 -14.45 25.48
N SER A 400 -23.84 -14.21 24.73
CA SER A 400 -22.45 -14.38 25.18
C SER A 400 -21.74 -13.03 25.29
N THR A 401 -21.59 -12.34 24.17
CA THR A 401 -20.83 -11.08 24.08
C THR A 401 -21.68 -9.97 23.47
N ILE A 402 -21.48 -8.74 23.95
CA ILE A 402 -22.13 -7.53 23.43
C ILE A 402 -21.07 -6.57 22.94
N ASP A 403 -21.29 -5.97 21.76
CA ASP A 403 -20.43 -4.93 21.24
C ASP A 403 -20.48 -3.66 22.13
N ALA A 404 -19.31 -3.11 22.43
CA ALA A 404 -19.15 -1.98 23.35
C ALA A 404 -19.90 -0.70 22.91
N SER A 405 -20.22 -0.55 21.62
CA SER A 405 -20.97 0.60 21.09
C SER A 405 -22.46 0.59 21.45
N ILE A 406 -23.02 -0.57 21.78
CA ILE A 406 -24.44 -0.73 22.12
C ILE A 406 -24.67 -1.18 23.56
N MET A 407 -23.60 -1.57 24.27
CA MET A 407 -23.69 -2.05 25.64
C MET A 407 -24.13 -0.91 26.58
N SER A 408 -25.30 -1.09 27.19
CA SER A 408 -25.86 -0.20 28.21
C SER A 408 -26.42 -1.03 29.37
N LEU A 409 -26.50 -0.42 30.55
CA LEU A 409 -27.07 -1.09 31.72
C LEU A 409 -28.51 -1.55 31.48
N ASP A 410 -29.33 -0.72 30.82
CA ASP A 410 -30.71 -1.06 30.43
C ASP A 410 -30.75 -2.31 29.53
N LEU A 411 -29.91 -2.37 28.49
CA LEU A 411 -29.85 -3.52 27.59
C LEU A 411 -29.46 -4.79 28.35
N VAL A 412 -28.43 -4.73 29.19
CA VAL A 412 -27.96 -5.86 29.98
C VAL A 412 -29.04 -6.34 30.94
N GLN A 413 -29.73 -5.43 31.63
CA GLN A 413 -30.87 -5.76 32.51
C GLN A 413 -32.00 -6.44 31.72
N ARG A 414 -32.35 -5.96 30.54
CA ARG A 414 -33.38 -6.58 29.69
C ARG A 414 -33.00 -7.98 29.23
N LEU A 415 -31.72 -8.22 28.93
CA LEU A 415 -31.22 -9.54 28.54
C LEU A 415 -31.24 -10.51 29.72
N VAL A 416 -30.66 -10.12 30.86
CA VAL A 416 -30.54 -10.95 32.07
C VAL A 416 -31.91 -11.31 32.65
N ASN A 417 -32.85 -10.36 32.65
CA ASN A 417 -34.19 -10.58 33.21
C ASN A 417 -35.13 -11.33 32.24
N ASN A 418 -34.70 -11.67 31.02
CA ASN A 418 -35.54 -12.40 30.07
C ASN A 418 -35.40 -13.91 30.26
N PRO A 419 -36.47 -14.63 30.66
CA PRO A 419 -36.38 -16.06 30.96
C PRO A 419 -36.09 -16.95 29.75
N ASN A 420 -36.23 -16.44 28.53
CA ASN A 420 -35.98 -17.17 27.28
C ASN A 420 -34.60 -16.84 26.67
N ILE A 421 -33.74 -16.13 27.40
CA ILE A 421 -32.37 -15.82 26.99
C ILE A 421 -31.41 -16.50 27.98
N GLU A 422 -30.59 -17.40 27.45
CA GLU A 422 -29.52 -18.05 28.20
C GLU A 422 -28.27 -17.16 28.18
N ILE A 423 -27.84 -16.71 29.36
CA ILE A 423 -26.69 -15.82 29.52
C ILE A 423 -25.43 -16.64 29.82
N ASP A 424 -24.40 -16.47 28.99
CA ASP A 424 -23.04 -16.86 29.35
C ASP A 424 -22.40 -15.72 30.16
N TYR A 425 -22.48 -15.84 31.49
CA TYR A 425 -21.97 -14.82 32.40
C TYR A 425 -20.45 -14.62 32.29
N TYR A 426 -19.68 -15.65 31.91
CA TYR A 426 -18.22 -15.53 31.78
C TYR A 426 -17.87 -14.56 30.64
N GLU A 427 -18.42 -14.80 29.45
CA GLU A 427 -18.18 -13.93 28.29
C GLU A 427 -18.83 -12.55 28.44
N LEU A 428 -20.00 -12.47 29.07
CA LEU A 428 -20.69 -11.19 29.28
C LEU A 428 -19.89 -10.30 30.24
N ILE A 429 -19.45 -10.85 31.37
CA ILE A 429 -18.57 -10.14 32.32
C ILE A 429 -17.31 -9.68 31.59
N ARG A 430 -16.64 -10.58 30.85
CA ARG A 430 -15.44 -10.27 30.07
C ARG A 430 -15.65 -9.09 29.12
N SER A 431 -16.80 -9.03 28.44
CA SER A 431 -17.13 -7.94 27.53
C SER A 431 -17.47 -6.62 28.24
N SER A 432 -17.95 -6.68 29.49
CA SER A 432 -18.34 -5.51 30.29
C SER A 432 -17.21 -4.87 31.09
N ILE A 433 -15.98 -5.40 31.00
CA ILE A 433 -14.85 -4.98 31.84
C ILE A 433 -14.57 -3.48 31.72
N ASP A 434 -14.85 -2.83 30.59
CA ASP A 434 -14.66 -1.39 30.38
C ASP A 434 -15.86 -0.52 30.82
N ARG A 435 -16.92 -1.12 31.38
CA ARG A 435 -18.14 -0.46 31.89
C ARG A 435 -18.38 -0.81 33.37
N PRO A 436 -17.76 -0.08 34.32
CA PRO A 436 -17.80 -0.43 35.74
C PRO A 436 -19.21 -0.54 36.34
N ASP A 437 -20.15 0.29 35.89
CA ASP A 437 -21.56 0.27 36.31
C ASP A 437 -22.29 -1.01 35.89
N ILE A 438 -22.01 -1.49 34.68
CA ILE A 438 -22.57 -2.76 34.17
C ILE A 438 -21.90 -3.94 34.85
N LEU A 439 -20.58 -3.89 35.03
CA LEU A 439 -19.82 -4.91 35.72
C LEU A 439 -20.29 -5.07 37.18
N GLU A 440 -20.49 -3.96 37.89
CA GLU A 440 -21.02 -3.96 39.26
C GLU A 440 -22.40 -4.62 39.33
N TYR A 441 -23.29 -4.31 38.38
CA TYR A 441 -24.60 -4.97 38.28
C TYR A 441 -24.45 -6.48 38.06
N LEU A 442 -23.63 -6.92 37.09
CA LEU A 442 -23.44 -8.34 36.80
C LEU A 442 -22.87 -9.10 38.01
N LEU A 443 -21.87 -8.54 38.68
CA LEU A 443 -21.26 -9.13 39.88
C LEU A 443 -22.22 -9.16 41.07
N SER A 444 -23.24 -8.30 41.12
CA SER A 444 -24.28 -8.36 42.17
C SER A 444 -25.22 -9.56 42.04
N LEU A 445 -25.28 -10.21 40.87
CA LEU A 445 -26.18 -11.34 40.59
C LEU A 445 -25.66 -12.66 41.14
N GLY A 446 -24.38 -12.76 41.48
CA GLY A 446 -23.79 -13.98 42.03
C GLY A 446 -22.26 -14.02 41.96
N SER A 447 -21.70 -15.13 42.42
CA SER A 447 -20.26 -15.40 42.35
C SER A 447 -19.91 -16.13 41.07
N PHE A 448 -19.14 -15.50 40.19
CA PHE A 448 -18.70 -16.07 38.91
C PHE A 448 -17.18 -16.28 38.92
N SER A 449 -16.71 -17.28 38.17
CA SER A 449 -15.28 -17.36 37.84
C SER A 449 -14.97 -16.25 36.84
N VAL A 450 -14.06 -15.34 37.19
CA VAL A 450 -13.74 -14.16 36.38
C VAL A 450 -12.28 -14.15 35.96
N ASP A 451 -12.03 -13.77 34.71
CA ASP A 451 -10.69 -13.48 34.23
C ASP A 451 -10.35 -12.01 34.55
N ILE A 452 -9.37 -11.80 35.42
CA ILE A 452 -8.91 -10.47 35.85
C ILE A 452 -8.01 -9.84 34.78
N GLU A 453 -7.35 -10.65 33.95
CA GLU A 453 -6.34 -10.19 32.98
C GLU A 453 -6.81 -8.99 32.14
N PRO A 454 -8.02 -8.97 31.54
CA PRO A 454 -8.41 -7.86 30.68
C PRO A 454 -8.54 -6.52 31.42
N SER A 455 -8.84 -6.55 32.73
CA SER A 455 -8.99 -5.34 33.54
C SER A 455 -7.65 -4.63 33.81
N LEU A 456 -6.53 -5.35 33.67
CA LEU A 456 -5.18 -4.76 33.80
C LEU A 456 -4.85 -3.79 32.65
N PHE A 457 -5.59 -3.85 31.54
CA PHE A 457 -5.37 -3.00 30.36
C PHE A 457 -6.19 -1.70 30.38
N LEU A 458 -7.02 -1.49 31.40
CA LEU A 458 -7.89 -0.32 31.51
C LEU A 458 -7.28 0.80 32.32
N GLN A 459 -7.43 2.05 31.86
CA GLN A 459 -6.91 3.21 32.59
C GLN A 459 -7.64 3.47 33.91
N ASP A 460 -8.95 3.21 33.95
CA ASP A 460 -9.75 3.33 35.17
C ASP A 460 -9.61 2.04 36.01
N PRO A 461 -9.06 2.11 37.23
CA PRO A 461 -8.87 0.94 38.09
C PRO A 461 -10.18 0.43 38.71
N LYS A 462 -11.33 1.09 38.51
CA LYS A 462 -12.61 0.64 39.10
C LYS A 462 -12.96 -0.80 38.75
N SER A 463 -12.79 -1.22 37.50
CA SER A 463 -13.19 -2.57 37.09
C SER A 463 -12.33 -3.65 37.76
N ILE A 464 -11.01 -3.45 37.83
CA ILE A 464 -10.15 -4.38 38.57
C ILE A 464 -10.45 -4.33 40.08
N GLN A 465 -10.80 -3.17 40.64
CA GLN A 465 -11.21 -3.08 42.03
C GLN A 465 -12.48 -3.90 42.31
N LEU A 466 -13.48 -3.83 41.43
CA LEU A 466 -14.73 -4.60 41.54
C LEU A 466 -14.47 -6.11 41.44
N LEU A 467 -13.59 -6.53 40.51
CA LEU A 467 -13.21 -7.93 40.35
C LEU A 467 -12.42 -8.45 41.56
N LEU A 468 -11.44 -7.69 42.06
CA LEU A 468 -10.64 -8.08 43.23
C LEU A 468 -11.41 -8.06 44.56
N ASN A 469 -12.57 -7.40 44.62
CA ASN A 469 -13.44 -7.42 45.80
C ASN A 469 -14.33 -8.68 45.86
N GLN A 470 -14.22 -9.59 44.91
CA GLN A 470 -15.00 -10.83 44.92
C GLN A 470 -14.48 -11.82 45.97
N PRO A 471 -15.35 -12.48 46.75
CA PRO A 471 -14.94 -13.34 47.88
C PRO A 471 -13.97 -14.48 47.53
N HIS A 472 -13.99 -14.95 46.28
CA HIS A 472 -13.11 -16.04 45.81
C HIS A 472 -11.68 -15.57 45.49
N LEU A 473 -11.42 -14.26 45.53
CA LEU A 473 -10.11 -13.64 45.32
C LEU A 473 -9.54 -13.01 46.60
N ASP A 474 -10.10 -13.32 47.77
CA ASP A 474 -9.59 -12.84 49.07
C ASP A 474 -8.19 -13.40 49.41
N GLN A 475 -7.75 -14.45 48.72
CA GLN A 475 -6.42 -15.04 48.89
C GLN A 475 -5.46 -14.63 47.75
N PRO A 476 -4.15 -14.48 48.04
CA PRO A 476 -3.13 -14.26 47.02
C PRO A 476 -3.18 -15.29 45.89
N THR A 477 -3.30 -14.82 44.65
CA THR A 477 -3.31 -15.65 43.45
C THR A 477 -2.32 -15.14 42.41
N ARG A 478 -1.98 -16.02 41.46
CA ARG A 478 -1.16 -15.70 40.29
C ARG A 478 -2.07 -15.46 39.09
N VAL A 479 -2.02 -14.25 38.54
CA VAL A 479 -2.74 -13.90 37.32
C VAL A 479 -1.85 -14.24 36.12
N LEU A 480 -2.31 -15.17 35.30
CA LEU A 480 -1.60 -15.57 34.08
C LEU A 480 -1.61 -14.41 33.09
N LEU A 481 -0.43 -14.06 32.58
CA LEU A 481 -0.27 -13.00 31.60
C LEU A 481 0.71 -13.44 30.52
N PHE A 482 0.28 -13.33 29.27
CA PHE A 482 1.21 -13.52 28.16
C PHE A 482 2.16 -12.33 28.02
N MET A 483 3.45 -12.62 27.89
CA MET A 483 4.52 -11.61 27.76
C MET A 483 4.21 -10.50 26.72
N LYS A 484 3.60 -10.86 25.58
CA LYS A 484 3.23 -9.89 24.52
C LYS A 484 2.24 -8.81 24.96
N LYS A 485 1.49 -9.03 26.04
CA LYS A 485 0.47 -8.12 26.56
C LYS A 485 1.01 -7.16 27.64
N ILE A 486 2.24 -7.36 28.13
CA ILE A 486 2.88 -6.46 29.10
C ILE A 486 2.83 -4.99 28.69
N PRO A 487 3.10 -4.61 27.42
CA PRO A 487 3.04 -3.20 27.00
C PRO A 487 1.66 -2.54 27.15
N ASN A 488 0.58 -3.33 27.26
CA ASN A 488 -0.77 -2.79 27.35
C ASN A 488 -1.23 -2.59 28.79
N ILE A 489 -0.48 -3.10 29.77
CA ILE A 489 -0.85 -3.00 31.20
C ILE A 489 -0.81 -1.54 31.62
N GLN A 490 -1.78 -1.15 32.44
CA GLN A 490 -1.82 0.17 33.05
C GLN A 490 -1.24 0.11 34.47
N THR A 491 -0.45 1.12 34.84
CA THR A 491 0.27 1.17 36.13
C THR A 491 -0.69 1.03 37.32
N ARG A 492 -1.80 1.80 37.35
CA ARG A 492 -2.73 1.84 38.49
C ARG A 492 -3.44 0.50 38.76
N PRO A 493 -4.03 -0.20 37.77
CA PRO A 493 -4.54 -1.56 37.98
C PRO A 493 -3.49 -2.52 38.52
N LEU A 494 -2.27 -2.46 37.99
CA LEU A 494 -1.18 -3.33 38.43
C LEU A 494 -0.75 -3.04 39.87
N GLU A 495 -0.68 -1.77 40.27
CA GLU A 495 -0.44 -1.37 41.66
C GLU A 495 -1.51 -1.94 42.60
N LEU A 496 -2.78 -1.87 42.20
CA LEU A 496 -3.89 -2.40 43.01
C LEU A 496 -3.82 -3.93 43.13
N LEU A 497 -3.45 -4.62 42.05
CA LEU A 497 -3.23 -6.07 42.05
C LEU A 497 -2.16 -6.46 43.08
N TYR A 498 -1.00 -5.81 43.05
CA TYR A 498 0.08 -6.06 44.01
C TYR A 498 -0.27 -5.63 45.43
N PHE A 499 -0.99 -4.51 45.60
CA PHE A 499 -1.44 -4.04 46.91
C PHE A 499 -2.37 -5.05 47.60
N ARG A 500 -3.18 -5.78 46.83
CA ARG A 500 -4.04 -6.87 47.32
C ARG A 500 -3.30 -8.20 47.51
N GLY A 501 -1.98 -8.24 47.27
CA GLY A 501 -1.14 -9.42 47.49
C GLY A 501 -1.13 -10.42 46.34
N HIS A 502 -1.78 -10.13 45.20
CA HIS A 502 -1.71 -10.94 43.99
C HIS A 502 -0.42 -10.67 43.22
N SER A 503 -0.08 -11.56 42.29
CA SER A 503 1.13 -11.43 41.46
C SER A 503 0.88 -11.86 40.02
N LEU A 504 1.73 -11.42 39.09
CA LEU A 504 1.67 -11.86 37.70
C LEU A 504 2.47 -13.15 37.50
N GLU A 505 1.94 -14.07 36.73
CA GLU A 505 2.68 -15.22 36.19
C GLU A 505 2.86 -15.01 34.69
N ILE A 506 4.09 -14.61 34.32
CA ILE A 506 4.43 -14.21 32.96
C ILE A 506 4.81 -15.44 32.15
N LEU A 507 3.95 -15.80 31.20
CA LEU A 507 4.17 -16.95 30.33
C LEU A 507 5.00 -16.55 29.10
N CYS A 508 6.10 -17.29 28.88
CA CYS A 508 6.93 -17.19 27.68
C CYS A 508 6.51 -18.30 26.70
N GLN A 509 5.95 -17.94 25.55
CA GLN A 509 5.69 -18.93 24.49
C GLN A 509 6.97 -19.16 23.70
N GLU A 510 7.71 -20.22 24.04
CA GLU A 510 8.99 -20.58 23.41
C GLU A 510 8.89 -20.75 21.87
N ASN A 511 7.70 -21.04 21.34
CA ASN A 511 7.45 -21.26 19.91
C ASN A 511 6.94 -20.03 19.13
N MET A 512 6.80 -18.86 19.78
CA MET A 512 6.36 -17.62 19.12
C MET A 512 7.35 -16.48 19.36
N MET A 513 8.42 -16.43 18.57
CA MET A 513 9.46 -15.38 18.58
C MET A 513 8.97 -13.99 18.09
N GLN A 514 7.78 -13.54 18.48
CA GLN A 514 7.35 -12.16 18.20
C GLN A 514 7.56 -11.29 19.43
N PRO A 515 8.44 -10.27 19.37
CA PRO A 515 8.69 -9.41 20.51
C PRO A 515 7.46 -8.55 20.85
N PRO A 516 7.31 -8.12 22.12
CA PRO A 516 6.24 -7.21 22.52
C PRO A 516 6.29 -5.90 21.71
N ASN A 517 5.14 -5.42 21.29
CA ASN A 517 5.03 -4.16 20.55
C ASN A 517 4.76 -3.00 21.51
N TRP A 518 5.80 -2.28 21.89
CA TRP A 518 5.77 -1.14 22.82
C TRP A 518 5.25 0.18 22.18
N ARG A 519 4.37 0.11 21.18
CA ARG A 519 3.84 1.31 20.51
C ARG A 519 2.65 1.90 21.28
N GLY A 520 2.93 2.77 22.25
CA GLY A 520 1.93 3.60 22.94
C GLY A 520 2.47 4.14 24.27
N ALA A 521 2.40 5.45 24.51
CA ALA A 521 2.73 6.15 25.77
C ALA A 521 4.04 5.73 26.51
N GLN A 522 5.17 6.30 26.09
CA GLN A 522 6.54 5.98 26.55
C GLN A 522 6.79 5.94 28.08
N VAL A 523 5.97 6.62 28.89
CA VAL A 523 6.18 6.77 30.35
C VAL A 523 5.52 5.65 31.16
N ALA A 524 4.27 5.29 30.83
CA ALA A 524 3.52 4.27 31.57
C ALA A 524 4.19 2.89 31.48
N ASP A 525 4.79 2.56 30.32
CA ASP A 525 5.44 1.28 30.08
C ASP A 525 6.70 1.04 30.93
N ILE A 526 7.42 2.10 31.34
CA ILE A 526 8.62 1.99 32.19
C ILE A 526 8.21 1.75 33.64
N GLU A 527 7.21 2.49 34.11
CA GLU A 527 6.68 2.35 35.46
C GLU A 527 6.13 0.94 35.69
N VAL A 528 5.42 0.37 34.71
CA VAL A 528 4.93 -1.02 34.77
C VAL A 528 6.07 -2.02 34.96
N LEU A 529 7.15 -1.93 34.18
CA LEU A 529 8.29 -2.85 34.32
C LEU A 529 9.04 -2.65 35.63
N GLN A 530 9.24 -1.39 36.06
CA GLN A 530 9.85 -1.10 37.35
C GLN A 530 8.99 -1.64 38.50
N LEU A 531 7.67 -1.54 38.40
CA LEU A 531 6.74 -2.09 39.38
C LEU A 531 6.80 -3.62 39.42
N ILE A 532 6.86 -4.28 38.26
CA ILE A 532 7.08 -5.73 38.18
C ILE A 532 8.40 -6.12 38.83
N ILE A 533 9.52 -5.47 38.48
CA ILE A 533 10.86 -5.75 39.04
C ILE A 533 10.93 -5.46 40.54
N LYS A 534 10.17 -4.48 41.02
CA LYS A 534 10.12 -4.11 42.45
C LYS A 534 9.38 -5.16 43.27
N HIS A 535 8.27 -5.68 42.76
CA HIS A 535 7.41 -6.61 43.48
C HIS A 535 7.69 -8.10 43.14
N GLN A 536 8.45 -8.37 42.08
CA GLN A 536 8.81 -9.70 41.60
C GLN A 536 10.30 -9.75 41.20
N SER A 537 10.95 -10.91 41.29
CA SER A 537 12.36 -11.05 40.89
C SER A 537 12.54 -10.70 39.40
N ILE A 538 13.64 -10.03 39.03
CA ILE A 538 13.98 -9.76 37.62
C ILE A 538 14.07 -11.04 36.77
N GLN A 539 14.38 -12.18 37.39
CA GLN A 539 14.40 -13.50 36.74
C GLN A 539 13.01 -13.96 36.27
N SER A 540 11.93 -13.33 36.75
CA SER A 540 10.57 -13.55 36.23
C SER A 540 10.35 -12.95 34.85
N LEU A 541 11.23 -12.06 34.40
CA LEU A 541 11.20 -11.44 33.08
C LEU A 541 12.18 -12.14 32.13
N SER A 542 11.71 -12.44 30.93
CA SER A 542 12.60 -12.85 29.85
C SER A 542 13.57 -11.71 29.48
N PRO A 543 14.87 -11.98 29.22
CA PRO A 543 15.81 -10.99 28.70
C PRO A 543 15.27 -10.21 27.48
N TRP A 544 14.40 -10.83 26.69
CA TRP A 544 13.74 -10.21 25.53
C TRP A 544 12.86 -9.01 25.90
N ILE A 545 12.19 -9.03 27.07
CA ILE A 545 11.36 -7.92 27.54
C ILE A 545 12.26 -6.71 27.80
N ILE A 546 13.36 -6.94 28.51
CA ILE A 546 14.36 -5.93 28.85
C ILE A 546 14.98 -5.36 27.57
N MET A 547 15.45 -6.23 26.67
CA MET A 547 16.07 -5.81 25.42
C MET A 547 15.13 -5.00 24.52
N THR A 548 13.91 -5.47 24.28
CA THR A 548 12.96 -4.80 23.37
C THR A 548 12.41 -3.49 23.93
N ARG A 549 12.36 -3.35 25.26
CA ARG A 549 11.95 -2.12 25.93
C ARG A 549 13.08 -1.09 25.95
N TYR A 550 14.20 -1.45 26.57
CA TYR A 550 15.27 -0.51 26.90
C TYR A 550 16.16 -0.18 25.70
N SER A 551 16.10 -0.94 24.62
CA SER A 551 16.74 -0.57 23.35
C SER A 551 16.13 0.63 22.62
N GLN A 552 15.07 1.23 23.19
CA GLN A 552 14.40 2.39 22.61
C GLN A 552 14.92 3.72 23.18
N TYR A 553 15.67 3.68 24.28
CA TYR A 553 16.19 4.86 24.99
C TYR A 553 17.60 4.62 25.51
N ASP A 554 18.32 5.69 25.83
CA ASP A 554 19.64 5.65 26.46
C ASP A 554 19.56 5.49 27.99
N ASP A 555 18.58 4.72 28.48
CA ASP A 555 18.28 4.52 29.90
C ASP A 555 18.45 3.05 30.30
N HIS A 556 18.84 2.81 31.56
CA HIS A 556 19.06 1.47 32.13
C HIS A 556 20.02 0.58 31.28
N ILE A 557 21.04 1.19 30.68
CA ILE A 557 22.02 0.55 29.78
C ILE A 557 22.70 -0.68 30.39
N GLU A 558 23.01 -0.67 31.69
CA GLU A 558 23.61 -1.84 32.36
C GLU A 558 22.66 -3.05 32.35
N LEU A 559 21.37 -2.83 32.64
CA LEU A 559 20.34 -3.87 32.59
C LEU A 559 20.18 -4.44 31.18
N LEU A 560 20.23 -3.56 30.17
CA LEU A 560 20.17 -3.91 28.77
C LEU A 560 21.40 -4.73 28.34
N LYS A 561 22.59 -4.32 28.77
CA LYS A 561 23.85 -5.02 28.50
C LYS A 561 23.82 -6.43 29.10
N ASP A 562 23.40 -6.57 30.35
CA ASP A 562 23.26 -7.88 31.02
C ASP A 562 22.27 -8.78 30.27
N ALA A 563 21.14 -8.23 29.81
CA ALA A 563 20.15 -8.99 29.05
C ALA A 563 20.67 -9.43 27.67
N ILE A 564 21.42 -8.57 26.97
CA ILE A 564 22.06 -8.91 25.68
C ILE A 564 23.10 -10.02 25.89
N VAL A 565 23.97 -9.89 26.89
CA VAL A 565 25.00 -10.89 27.19
C VAL A 565 24.36 -12.23 27.58
N ALA A 566 23.33 -12.21 28.43
CA ALA A 566 22.62 -13.42 28.83
C ALA A 566 21.93 -14.13 27.64
N GLU A 567 21.45 -13.39 26.65
CA GLU A 567 20.83 -13.97 25.46
C GLU A 567 21.87 -14.52 24.47
N LEU A 568 22.94 -13.75 24.22
CA LEU A 568 24.05 -14.16 23.35
C LEU A 568 24.82 -15.37 23.91
N ALA A 569 24.80 -15.59 25.22
CA ALA A 569 25.37 -16.78 25.85
C ALA A 569 24.55 -18.06 25.64
N LYS A 570 23.25 -17.96 25.34
CA LYS A 570 22.35 -19.11 25.15
C LYS A 570 22.30 -19.63 23.71
N ASN A 571 22.49 -18.75 22.74
CA ASN A 571 22.38 -19.05 21.32
C ASN A 571 23.70 -18.70 20.63
N GLU A 572 24.30 -19.62 19.86
CA GLU A 572 25.48 -19.28 19.06
C GLU A 572 25.18 -18.07 18.13
N PRO A 573 26.08 -17.07 18.00
CA PRO A 573 25.87 -15.83 17.25
C PRO A 573 25.41 -15.99 15.80
N ILE A 574 25.57 -17.19 15.24
CA ILE A 574 25.32 -17.54 13.84
C ILE A 574 23.86 -17.99 13.62
N HIS A 575 23.15 -18.38 14.68
CA HIS A 575 21.75 -18.85 14.64
C HIS A 575 20.75 -17.85 15.25
N ILE A 576 21.19 -16.64 15.59
CA ILE A 576 20.37 -15.62 16.24
C ILE A 576 19.53 -14.86 15.21
N ASP A 577 18.53 -15.51 14.62
CA ASP A 577 17.41 -14.81 14.00
C ASP A 577 16.35 -14.51 15.09
N GLY A 578 15.76 -13.31 15.11
CA GLY A 578 14.75 -12.93 16.12
C GLY A 578 14.92 -11.53 16.74
N ALA A 579 15.13 -11.42 18.07
CA ALA A 579 15.08 -10.13 18.78
C ALA A 579 16.40 -9.36 18.88
N VAL A 580 17.55 -10.02 19.02
CA VAL A 580 18.84 -9.33 19.20
C VAL A 580 19.18 -8.50 17.95
N HIS A 581 19.00 -9.08 16.76
CA HIS A 581 19.09 -8.35 15.49
C HIS A 581 18.08 -7.21 15.41
N GLN A 582 16.84 -7.43 15.82
CA GLN A 582 15.80 -6.39 15.79
C GLN A 582 16.14 -5.22 16.72
N VAL A 583 16.65 -5.50 17.91
CA VAL A 583 17.09 -4.50 18.90
C VAL A 583 18.24 -3.68 18.32
N PHE A 584 19.28 -4.34 17.80
CA PHE A 584 20.42 -3.66 17.18
C PHE A 584 19.99 -2.79 16.00
N ASN A 585 19.18 -3.34 15.09
CA ASN A 585 18.66 -2.62 13.93
C ASN A 585 17.80 -1.41 14.32
N THR A 586 16.99 -1.55 15.38
CA THR A 586 16.17 -0.45 15.92
C THR A 586 17.03 0.65 16.53
N ALA A 587 18.07 0.28 17.29
CA ALA A 587 19.03 1.23 17.85
C ALA A 587 19.75 2.02 16.74
N CYS A 588 20.20 1.32 15.68
CA CYS A 588 20.83 1.94 14.51
C CYS A 588 19.88 2.90 13.79
N LYS A 589 18.61 2.51 13.64
CA LYS A 589 17.57 3.32 13.00
C LYS A 589 17.28 4.61 13.79
N ASN A 590 17.27 4.52 15.12
CA ASN A 590 16.90 5.62 16.01
C ASN A 590 18.08 6.48 16.48
N GLY A 591 19.32 6.08 16.19
CA GLY A 591 20.52 6.84 16.56
C GLY A 591 20.99 6.62 18.00
N LEU A 592 20.61 5.50 18.62
CA LEU A 592 20.90 5.20 20.04
C LEU A 592 22.30 4.59 20.18
N ILE A 593 23.31 5.45 20.19
CA ILE A 593 24.72 5.01 20.16
C ILE A 593 25.11 4.17 21.38
N LYS A 594 24.62 4.50 22.58
CA LYS A 594 24.94 3.74 23.80
C LYS A 594 24.36 2.33 23.77
N VAL A 595 23.18 2.17 23.17
CA VAL A 595 22.57 0.85 22.95
C VAL A 595 23.39 0.04 21.96
N VAL A 596 23.91 0.67 20.90
CA VAL A 596 24.79 0.00 19.93
C VAL A 596 26.11 -0.43 20.59
N GLU A 597 26.66 0.39 21.48
CA GLU A 597 27.88 0.07 22.24
C GLU A 597 27.70 -1.13 23.19
N CYS A 598 26.47 -1.48 23.60
CA CYS A 598 26.22 -2.72 24.35
C CYS A 598 26.60 -4.00 23.59
N PHE A 599 26.81 -3.92 22.27
CA PHE A 599 27.13 -5.04 21.39
C PHE A 599 28.63 -5.19 21.10
N ASP A 600 29.51 -4.44 21.78
CA ASP A 600 30.94 -4.29 21.44
C ASP A 600 31.64 -5.62 21.06
N ASP A 601 31.56 -6.64 21.92
CA ASP A 601 32.20 -7.95 21.69
C ASP A 601 31.68 -8.71 20.44
N TYR A 602 30.51 -8.34 19.93
CA TYR A 602 29.82 -8.97 18.82
C TYR A 602 29.59 -8.04 17.63
N ILE A 603 30.10 -6.80 17.69
CA ILE A 603 29.78 -5.74 16.73
C ILE A 603 30.09 -6.15 15.29
N GLY A 604 31.13 -6.97 15.09
CA GLY A 604 31.53 -7.45 13.76
C GLY A 604 30.45 -8.25 13.02
N SER A 605 29.56 -8.94 13.75
CA SER A 605 28.45 -9.70 13.15
C SER A 605 27.31 -8.80 12.69
N PHE A 606 27.16 -7.62 13.29
CA PHE A 606 26.02 -6.73 13.06
C PHE A 606 26.38 -5.44 12.29
N ALA A 607 27.65 -5.02 12.32
CA ALA A 607 28.08 -3.69 11.92
C ALA A 607 27.70 -3.32 10.50
N MET A 608 27.72 -4.27 9.55
CA MET A 608 27.38 -3.97 8.16
C MET A 608 25.90 -3.63 7.98
N GLY A 609 25.00 -4.46 8.54
CA GLY A 609 23.56 -4.20 8.50
C GLY A 609 23.20 -2.93 9.27
N GLY A 610 23.80 -2.73 10.45
CA GLY A 610 23.61 -1.52 11.24
C GLY A 610 24.08 -0.26 10.53
N PHE A 611 25.22 -0.31 9.85
CA PHE A 611 25.77 0.82 9.10
C PHE A 611 24.83 1.25 7.97
N GLU A 612 24.31 0.28 7.21
CA GLU A 612 23.30 0.53 6.19
C GLU A 612 22.03 1.18 6.76
N ILE A 613 21.52 0.64 7.87
CA ILE A 613 20.31 1.14 8.52
C ILE A 613 20.52 2.56 9.08
N ALA A 614 21.64 2.80 9.74
CA ALA A 614 21.97 4.11 10.32
C ALA A 614 22.05 5.19 9.24
N LEU A 615 22.73 4.91 8.12
CA LEU A 615 22.81 5.84 7.00
C LEU A 615 21.46 6.06 6.32
N ALA A 616 20.66 5.00 6.14
CA ALA A 616 19.32 5.13 5.56
C ALA A 616 18.37 5.99 6.42
N ASN A 617 18.68 6.16 7.71
CA ASN A 617 17.89 6.97 8.64
C ASN A 617 18.63 8.25 9.10
N ASN A 618 19.68 8.68 8.40
CA ASN A 618 20.49 9.86 8.70
C ASN A 618 21.08 9.90 10.13
N GLN A 619 21.29 8.73 10.75
CA GLN A 619 21.89 8.60 12.07
C GLN A 619 23.43 8.62 11.98
N ILE A 620 23.98 9.79 11.66
CA ILE A 620 25.38 9.93 11.24
C ILE A 620 26.37 9.53 12.33
N GLN A 621 26.09 9.80 13.61
CA GLN A 621 27.02 9.44 14.69
C GLN A 621 27.14 7.92 14.85
N VAL A 622 26.01 7.20 14.83
CA VAL A 622 26.01 5.74 14.84
C VAL A 622 26.70 5.19 13.59
N ALA A 623 26.42 5.76 12.41
CA ALA A 623 27.09 5.35 11.18
C ALA A 623 28.61 5.58 11.22
N LYS A 624 29.08 6.67 11.84
CA LYS A 624 30.52 6.93 12.04
C LYS A 624 31.16 5.88 12.94
N TYR A 625 30.54 5.57 14.08
CA TYR A 625 31.01 4.52 14.99
C TYR A 625 31.08 3.17 14.27
N LEU A 626 29.99 2.72 13.65
CA LEU A 626 29.94 1.45 12.92
C LEU A 626 30.91 1.43 11.73
N GLY A 627 31.06 2.55 11.03
CA GLY A 627 32.00 2.68 9.92
C GLY A 627 33.46 2.51 10.36
N GLN A 628 33.83 3.04 11.53
CA GLN A 628 35.16 2.86 12.11
C GLN A 628 35.41 1.40 12.48
N GLU A 629 34.42 0.73 13.09
CA GLU A 629 34.52 -0.70 13.40
C GLU A 629 34.66 -1.55 12.12
N LEU A 630 33.88 -1.23 11.08
CA LEU A 630 34.01 -1.85 9.76
C LEU A 630 35.42 -1.64 9.17
N ALA A 631 35.96 -0.41 9.19
CA ALA A 631 37.29 -0.12 8.67
C ALA A 631 38.40 -0.93 9.38
N LYS A 632 38.28 -1.12 10.71
CA LYS A 632 39.19 -2.00 11.49
C LYS A 632 39.10 -3.46 11.05
N ILE A 633 37.90 -3.95 10.73
CA ILE A 633 37.68 -5.33 10.28
C ILE A 633 38.30 -5.55 8.90
N PHE A 634 38.13 -4.62 7.96
CA PHE A 634 38.61 -4.77 6.58
C PHE A 634 40.12 -4.58 6.43
N SER A 635 40.73 -3.67 7.21
CA SER A 635 42.19 -3.48 7.18
C SER A 635 42.98 -4.75 7.53
N LYS A 636 42.37 -5.68 8.28
CA LYS A 636 42.98 -6.98 8.65
C LYS A 636 42.69 -8.14 7.68
N LYS A 637 41.69 -8.04 6.79
CA LYS A 637 41.12 -9.17 6.02
C LYS A 637 41.17 -9.04 4.49
N LEU A 638 41.92 -8.08 3.92
CA LEU A 638 41.94 -7.80 2.47
C LEU A 638 42.60 -8.87 1.58
N GLN A 639 42.88 -10.07 2.11
CA GLN A 639 43.36 -11.20 1.32
C GLN A 639 42.25 -12.26 1.13
N THR A 640 41.83 -12.42 -0.15
CA THR A 640 41.56 -13.70 -0.85
C THR A 640 40.25 -14.49 -0.72
N LYS A 641 39.04 -13.90 -0.61
CA LYS A 641 37.78 -14.62 -0.98
C LYS A 641 36.71 -13.77 -1.70
N GLU A 642 36.02 -14.40 -2.64
CA GLU A 642 34.90 -13.86 -3.46
C GLU A 642 33.71 -13.34 -2.61
N THR A 643 33.49 -13.93 -1.43
CA THR A 643 32.50 -13.48 -0.45
C THR A 643 32.82 -12.11 0.15
N THR A 644 34.11 -11.78 0.32
CA THR A 644 34.56 -10.46 0.79
C THR A 644 34.22 -9.37 -0.24
N GLN A 645 34.29 -9.67 -1.55
CA GLN A 645 33.94 -8.70 -2.60
C GLN A 645 32.46 -8.31 -2.61
N ARG A 646 31.54 -9.24 -2.29
CA ARG A 646 30.10 -8.91 -2.18
C ARG A 646 29.82 -7.96 -1.02
N VAL A 647 30.39 -8.24 0.15
CA VAL A 647 30.25 -7.38 1.36
C VAL A 647 30.86 -5.99 1.13
N ILE A 648 32.01 -5.94 0.46
CA ILE A 648 32.71 -4.69 0.11
C ILE A 648 31.91 -3.82 -0.86
N LEU A 649 31.28 -4.42 -1.89
CA LEU A 649 30.43 -3.70 -2.84
C LEU A 649 29.21 -3.07 -2.14
N SER A 650 28.66 -3.74 -1.13
CA SER A 650 27.52 -3.23 -0.38
C SER A 650 27.86 -1.91 0.35
N ILE A 651 29.07 -1.72 0.88
CA ILE A 651 29.47 -0.45 1.53
C ILE A 651 29.40 0.72 0.57
N LEU A 652 30.03 0.63 -0.60
CA LEU A 652 30.00 1.71 -1.59
C LEU A 652 28.58 1.98 -2.09
N SER A 653 27.77 0.93 -2.24
CA SER A 653 26.36 1.09 -2.62
C SER A 653 25.55 1.86 -1.57
N VAL A 654 25.87 1.68 -0.28
CA VAL A 654 25.23 2.39 0.83
C VAL A 654 25.73 3.84 0.90
N LEU A 655 27.03 4.09 0.68
CA LEU A 655 27.59 5.46 0.64
C LEU A 655 26.91 6.32 -0.42
N ASN A 656 26.48 5.72 -1.53
CA ASN A 656 25.71 6.41 -2.56
C ASN A 656 24.38 6.99 -2.05
N ARG A 657 23.90 6.59 -0.86
CA ARG A 657 22.67 7.13 -0.25
C ARG A 657 22.90 8.38 0.60
N VAL A 658 24.15 8.68 0.99
CA VAL A 658 24.46 9.83 1.82
C VAL A 658 24.27 11.11 1.01
N GLU A 659 23.43 12.04 1.48
CA GLU A 659 23.14 13.27 0.73
C GLU A 659 24.03 14.45 1.10
N ASP A 660 24.53 14.49 2.34
CA ASP A 660 25.44 15.54 2.81
C ASP A 660 26.86 15.32 2.26
N ASP A 661 27.43 16.35 1.62
CA ASP A 661 28.74 16.26 0.98
C ASP A 661 29.89 16.05 1.98
N GLN A 662 29.81 16.64 3.18
CA GLN A 662 30.86 16.48 4.21
C GLN A 662 30.81 15.08 4.82
N VAL A 663 29.61 14.56 5.06
CA VAL A 663 29.41 13.19 5.56
C VAL A 663 29.86 12.17 4.50
N PHE A 664 29.50 12.40 3.23
CA PHE A 664 29.97 11.55 2.13
C PHE A 664 31.49 11.56 2.04
N GLU A 665 32.12 12.73 2.05
CA GLU A 665 33.58 12.88 1.99
C GLU A 665 34.27 12.19 3.18
N TYR A 666 33.70 12.30 4.38
CA TYR A 666 34.20 11.58 5.56
C TYR A 666 34.23 10.07 5.34
N PHE A 667 33.11 9.47 4.91
CA PHE A 667 33.06 8.03 4.70
C PHE A 667 33.86 7.59 3.47
N TRP A 668 33.92 8.42 2.43
CA TRP A 668 34.76 8.18 1.26
C TRP A 668 36.24 8.08 1.66
N ASN A 669 36.71 9.00 2.50
CA ASN A 669 38.05 8.95 3.08
C ASN A 669 38.25 7.78 4.06
N LEU A 670 37.25 7.45 4.88
CA LEU A 670 37.32 6.34 5.84
C LEU A 670 37.54 4.99 5.14
N PHE A 671 36.90 4.81 3.98
CA PHE A 671 37.00 3.60 3.16
C PHE A 671 37.96 3.75 1.97
N LYS A 672 39.05 4.53 2.13
CA LYS A 672 40.02 4.85 1.05
C LYS A 672 40.46 3.64 0.23
N ALA A 673 40.77 2.52 0.90
CA ALA A 673 41.18 1.26 0.28
C ALA A 673 40.12 0.66 -0.67
N LEU A 674 38.83 0.99 -0.47
CA LEU A 674 37.72 0.56 -1.32
C LEU A 674 37.41 1.60 -2.40
N THR A 675 37.45 2.89 -2.05
CA THR A 675 37.07 4.01 -2.94
C THR A 675 38.11 4.36 -3.98
N THR A 676 39.35 3.86 -3.88
CA THR A 676 40.38 3.99 -4.93
C THR A 676 40.34 2.83 -5.94
N ASN A 677 39.64 1.73 -5.62
CA ASN A 677 39.54 0.56 -6.49
C ASN A 677 38.56 0.81 -7.64
N SER A 678 39.08 0.89 -8.87
CA SER A 678 38.28 1.23 -10.06
C SER A 678 37.15 0.24 -10.34
N VAL A 679 37.33 -1.06 -10.07
CA VAL A 679 36.32 -2.11 -10.32
C VAL A 679 35.14 -1.95 -9.36
N LEU A 680 35.43 -1.71 -8.08
CA LEU A 680 34.40 -1.53 -7.05
C LEU A 680 33.62 -0.23 -7.29
N VAL A 681 34.33 0.87 -7.59
CA VAL A 681 33.71 2.17 -7.86
C VAL A 681 32.88 2.15 -9.15
N SER A 682 33.39 1.55 -10.23
CA SER A 682 32.64 1.42 -11.49
C SER A 682 31.33 0.66 -11.25
N ARG A 683 31.38 -0.50 -10.57
CA ARG A 683 30.15 -1.27 -10.22
C ARG A 683 29.18 -0.45 -9.35
N ALA A 684 29.68 0.28 -8.36
CA ALA A 684 28.84 1.10 -7.49
C ALA A 684 28.19 2.28 -8.24
N ILE A 685 28.87 2.87 -9.23
CA ILE A 685 28.30 3.92 -10.11
C ILE A 685 27.19 3.34 -11.01
N GLY A 686 27.40 2.15 -11.57
CA GLY A 686 26.47 1.52 -12.52
C GLY A 686 25.17 0.99 -11.91
N PHE A 687 25.22 0.64 -10.62
CA PHE A 687 24.10 0.15 -9.83
C PHE A 687 23.89 1.03 -8.59
N PRO A 688 23.54 2.32 -8.76
CA PRO A 688 23.20 3.15 -7.62
C PRO A 688 22.05 2.45 -6.88
N SER A 689 22.21 2.27 -5.56
CA SER A 689 21.47 1.30 -4.72
C SER A 689 20.01 1.10 -5.13
N HIS A 690 19.51 -0.15 -5.07
CA HIS A 690 18.16 -0.64 -5.45
C HIS A 690 16.96 0.02 -4.73
N ASN A 691 17.12 1.19 -4.12
CA ASN A 691 16.00 1.96 -3.60
C ASN A 691 15.11 2.35 -4.78
N ARG A 692 13.88 1.86 -4.72
CA ARG A 692 12.75 2.07 -5.63
C ARG A 692 12.33 3.54 -5.79
N SER A 693 13.17 4.52 -5.47
CA SER A 693 12.90 5.90 -5.79
C SER A 693 13.15 6.09 -7.28
N ASN A 694 12.08 6.21 -8.06
CA ASN A 694 12.05 6.59 -9.48
C ASN A 694 12.65 8.00 -9.76
N ASN A 695 13.46 8.55 -8.84
CA ASN A 695 13.89 9.94 -8.84
C ASN A 695 15.26 10.09 -9.49
N ARG A 696 15.25 10.19 -10.81
CA ARG A 696 16.41 10.29 -11.69
C ARG A 696 17.44 11.36 -11.26
N HIS A 697 16.99 12.53 -10.80
CA HIS A 697 17.89 13.63 -10.39
C HIS A 697 18.81 13.23 -9.22
N LEU A 698 18.27 12.50 -8.23
CA LEU A 698 19.07 12.01 -7.10
C LEU A 698 20.11 10.99 -7.59
N THR A 699 19.70 10.08 -8.46
CA THR A 699 20.59 9.09 -9.07
C THR A 699 21.75 9.76 -9.82
N THR A 700 21.47 10.76 -10.66
CA THR A 700 22.50 11.46 -11.43
C THR A 700 23.45 12.28 -10.56
N ASN A 701 22.94 12.96 -9.51
CA ASN A 701 23.79 13.72 -8.59
C ASN A 701 24.74 12.81 -7.79
N ARG A 702 24.26 11.62 -7.39
CA ARG A 702 25.08 10.61 -6.70
C ARG A 702 26.21 10.10 -7.60
N VAL A 703 25.89 9.80 -8.87
CA VAL A 703 26.88 9.43 -9.89
C VAL A 703 27.92 10.54 -10.06
N ASP A 704 27.49 11.78 -10.22
CA ASP A 704 28.37 12.94 -10.36
C ASP A 704 29.33 13.10 -9.17
N ARG A 705 28.82 12.89 -7.95
CA ARG A 705 29.61 12.98 -6.73
C ARG A 705 30.69 11.90 -6.69
N MET A 706 30.34 10.65 -6.93
CA MET A 706 31.32 9.55 -6.98
C MET A 706 32.41 9.80 -8.03
N ILE A 707 32.01 10.21 -9.24
CA ILE A 707 32.93 10.55 -10.34
C ILE A 707 33.89 11.66 -9.91
N LYS A 708 33.36 12.73 -9.28
CA LYS A 708 34.16 13.86 -8.79
C LYS A 708 35.20 13.40 -7.75
N HIS A 709 34.80 12.64 -6.73
CA HIS A 709 35.73 12.21 -5.68
C HIS A 709 36.74 11.16 -6.16
N TYR A 710 36.33 10.24 -7.05
CA TYR A 710 37.27 9.33 -7.69
C TYR A 710 38.31 10.09 -8.51
N GLY A 711 37.88 11.08 -9.29
CA GLY A 711 38.76 11.94 -10.08
C GLY A 711 39.74 12.76 -9.23
N GLN A 712 39.33 13.17 -8.02
CA GLN A 712 40.24 13.85 -7.07
C GLN A 712 41.40 12.94 -6.64
N TYR A 713 41.13 11.69 -6.25
CA TYR A 713 42.17 10.72 -5.92
C TYR A 713 43.00 10.30 -7.14
N TYR A 714 42.35 10.11 -8.28
CA TYR A 714 43.05 9.74 -9.51
C TYR A 714 44.02 10.81 -10.00
N ASN A 715 43.75 12.08 -9.69
CA ASN A 715 44.64 13.21 -10.00
C ASN A 715 45.57 13.58 -8.81
N GLY A 716 45.49 12.85 -7.70
CA GLY A 716 46.27 13.06 -6.48
C GLY A 716 47.39 12.02 -6.31
N CYS A 717 48.03 12.01 -5.12
CA CYS A 717 49.07 11.04 -4.77
C CYS A 717 48.52 9.61 -4.60
N GLU A 718 47.21 9.49 -4.35
CA GLU A 718 46.51 8.22 -4.22
C GLU A 718 46.60 7.35 -5.47
N ARG A 719 46.70 7.98 -6.65
CA ARG A 719 46.78 7.26 -7.92
C ARG A 719 47.92 6.25 -7.93
N ASP A 720 49.10 6.69 -7.49
CA ASP A 720 50.30 5.87 -7.47
C ASP A 720 50.31 4.94 -6.25
N GLU A 721 49.86 5.43 -5.08
CA GLU A 721 49.76 4.65 -3.84
C GLU A 721 48.86 3.41 -4.00
N TYR A 722 47.72 3.56 -4.66
CA TYR A 722 46.72 2.50 -4.83
C TYR A 722 46.67 1.90 -6.24
N GLN A 723 47.59 2.29 -7.14
CA GLN A 723 47.64 1.83 -8.54
C GLN A 723 46.28 1.98 -9.26
N MET A 724 45.69 3.17 -9.16
CA MET A 724 44.34 3.43 -9.67
C MET A 724 44.27 3.29 -11.20
N LYS A 725 43.12 2.81 -11.70
CA LYS A 725 42.82 2.67 -13.14
C LYS A 725 41.60 3.50 -13.52
N PRO A 726 41.44 3.90 -14.79
CA PRO A 726 40.21 4.55 -15.24
C PRO A 726 38.95 3.72 -14.91
N LEU A 727 37.85 4.41 -14.61
CA LEU A 727 36.53 3.83 -14.47
C LEU A 727 36.02 3.34 -15.83
N THR A 728 35.28 2.24 -15.82
CA THR A 728 34.77 1.58 -17.04
C THR A 728 33.25 1.59 -17.04
N LEU A 729 32.63 1.81 -18.20
CA LEU A 729 31.19 1.66 -18.38
C LEU A 729 30.87 0.22 -18.79
N LEU A 730 29.93 -0.43 -18.10
CA LEU A 730 29.53 -1.82 -18.39
C LEU A 730 28.12 -1.85 -18.98
N TYR A 731 27.86 -2.77 -19.91
CA TYR A 731 26.55 -2.93 -20.57
C TYR A 731 25.40 -3.29 -19.61
N GLY A 732 25.70 -3.77 -18.40
CA GLY A 732 24.68 -4.06 -17.38
C GLY A 732 24.25 -2.86 -16.54
N TYR A 733 24.76 -1.66 -16.78
CA TYR A 733 24.42 -0.47 -16.01
C TYR A 733 22.99 -0.02 -16.25
N GLN A 734 22.39 0.66 -15.27
CA GLN A 734 21.08 1.28 -15.47
C GLN A 734 21.14 2.34 -16.59
N ALA A 735 20.16 2.31 -17.51
CA ALA A 735 20.07 3.23 -18.64
C ALA A 735 20.14 4.71 -18.24
N VAL A 736 19.56 5.05 -17.09
CA VAL A 736 19.59 6.40 -16.53
C VAL A 736 21.01 6.89 -16.22
N VAL A 737 21.89 5.98 -15.80
CA VAL A 737 23.30 6.26 -15.46
C VAL A 737 24.13 6.41 -16.73
N ILE A 738 24.02 5.44 -17.65
CA ILE A 738 24.74 5.47 -18.94
C ILE A 738 24.40 6.75 -19.72
N ASN A 739 23.11 7.06 -19.89
CA ASN A 739 22.68 8.25 -20.62
C ASN A 739 23.17 9.54 -19.93
N HIS A 740 23.16 9.59 -18.60
CA HIS A 740 23.68 10.75 -17.86
C HIS A 740 25.19 10.93 -18.06
N ILE A 741 25.97 9.86 -17.89
CA ILE A 741 27.44 9.94 -18.02
C ILE A 741 27.82 10.35 -19.44
N ILE A 742 27.23 9.73 -20.47
CA ILE A 742 27.53 10.06 -21.86
C ILE A 742 27.12 11.50 -22.16
N THR A 743 25.87 11.89 -21.88
CA THR A 743 25.38 13.24 -22.23
C THR A 743 26.18 14.34 -21.52
N LYS A 744 26.62 14.12 -20.28
CA LYS A 744 27.30 15.13 -19.48
C LYS A 744 28.81 15.15 -19.70
N TYR A 745 29.46 13.98 -19.78
CA TYR A 745 30.92 13.87 -19.71
C TYR A 745 31.59 13.45 -21.02
N GLN A 746 30.86 13.06 -22.07
CA GLN A 746 31.47 12.61 -23.34
C GLN A 746 32.46 13.63 -23.93
N ASN A 747 32.18 14.93 -23.79
CA ASN A 747 33.04 16.01 -24.28
C ASN A 747 33.93 16.64 -23.20
N ASP A 748 33.93 16.11 -21.96
CA ASP A 748 34.74 16.63 -20.86
C ASP A 748 36.14 16.00 -20.90
N VAL A 749 37.12 16.78 -21.37
CA VAL A 749 38.51 16.34 -21.53
C VAL A 749 39.15 15.96 -20.18
N LEU A 750 38.74 16.57 -19.07
CA LEU A 750 39.30 16.28 -17.75
C LEU A 750 38.73 14.96 -17.20
N VAL A 751 37.43 14.73 -17.35
CA VAL A 751 36.79 13.50 -16.87
C VAL A 751 37.17 12.29 -17.73
N ASN A 752 37.34 12.47 -19.03
CA ASN A 752 37.79 11.43 -19.97
C ASN A 752 39.22 10.91 -19.71
N GLN A 753 39.98 11.50 -18.77
CA GLN A 753 41.27 10.97 -18.33
C GLN A 753 41.14 9.79 -17.35
N PHE A 754 40.01 9.71 -16.66
CA PHE A 754 39.78 8.70 -15.62
C PHE A 754 38.41 8.00 -15.73
N ILE A 755 37.64 8.28 -16.79
CA ILE A 755 36.49 7.49 -17.22
C ILE A 755 36.67 7.13 -18.70
N ASP A 756 36.63 5.84 -19.01
CA ASP A 756 36.72 5.36 -20.38
C ASP A 756 35.34 5.34 -21.05
N ILE A 757 34.93 6.49 -21.60
CA ILE A 757 33.68 6.63 -22.37
C ILE A 757 33.87 6.20 -23.83
N LYS A 758 35.09 6.34 -24.37
CA LYS A 758 35.37 6.12 -25.81
C LYS A 758 35.30 4.65 -26.20
N SER A 759 35.59 3.74 -25.28
CA SER A 759 35.48 2.29 -25.52
C SER A 759 34.06 1.75 -25.40
N PHE A 760 33.11 2.54 -24.89
CA PHE A 760 31.73 2.09 -24.70
C PHE A 760 30.95 2.15 -26.02
N ASP A 761 30.60 0.99 -26.57
CA ASP A 761 29.75 0.90 -27.76
C ASP A 761 28.27 1.13 -27.39
N TYR A 762 27.80 2.34 -27.68
CA TYR A 762 26.41 2.72 -27.44
C TYR A 762 25.41 1.92 -28.27
N PHE A 763 25.78 1.49 -29.48
CA PHE A 763 24.92 0.66 -30.32
C PHE A 763 24.80 -0.76 -29.77
N GLU A 764 25.91 -1.31 -29.28
CA GLU A 764 25.90 -2.62 -28.62
C GLU A 764 25.08 -2.58 -27.32
N TYR A 765 25.15 -1.49 -26.54
CA TYR A 765 24.29 -1.28 -25.38
C TYR A 765 22.79 -1.32 -25.72
N TYR A 766 22.36 -0.70 -26.82
CA TYR A 766 20.96 -0.75 -27.26
C TYR A 766 20.48 -2.16 -27.61
N LYS A 767 21.37 -3.04 -28.11
CA LYS A 767 21.01 -4.43 -28.42
C LYS A 767 20.63 -5.22 -27.16
N TYR A 768 21.23 -4.89 -26.01
CA TYR A 768 20.92 -5.55 -24.74
C TYR A 768 19.64 -5.02 -24.07
N ASP A 769 19.25 -3.77 -24.32
CA ASP A 769 18.15 -3.07 -23.63
C ASP A 769 16.97 -2.64 -24.55
N LEU A 770 16.72 -3.39 -25.63
CA LEU A 770 15.72 -3.06 -26.67
C LEU A 770 14.29 -2.79 -26.15
N LYS A 771 13.88 -3.38 -25.02
CA LYS A 771 12.53 -3.25 -24.46
C LYS A 771 12.25 -1.89 -23.83
N LEU A 772 13.29 -1.11 -23.51
CA LEU A 772 13.15 0.12 -22.74
C LEU A 772 12.77 1.35 -23.58
N CYS A 773 12.69 1.25 -24.92
CA CYS A 773 12.32 2.35 -25.81
C CYS A 773 13.08 3.66 -25.48
N LEU A 774 14.41 3.53 -25.31
CA LEU A 774 15.28 4.60 -24.82
C LEU A 774 15.42 5.74 -25.83
N ILE A 775 15.47 6.98 -25.34
CA ILE A 775 15.74 8.17 -26.14
C ILE A 775 17.25 8.27 -26.37
N PRO A 776 17.73 8.21 -27.63
CA PRO A 776 19.15 8.35 -27.91
C PRO A 776 19.62 9.77 -27.54
N PRO A 777 20.83 9.94 -26.96
CA PRO A 777 21.43 11.24 -26.78
C PRO A 777 21.50 11.91 -28.14
N VAL A 778 21.19 13.20 -28.19
CA VAL A 778 21.29 13.95 -29.43
C VAL A 778 22.75 13.88 -29.90
N PRO A 779 23.08 13.34 -31.09
CA PRO A 779 24.37 13.59 -31.65
C PRO A 779 24.39 15.08 -31.93
N ILE A 780 25.17 15.83 -31.17
CA ILE A 780 25.64 17.13 -31.65
C ILE A 780 26.46 16.75 -32.87
N ILE A 781 25.88 17.01 -34.04
CA ILE A 781 26.51 16.80 -35.34
C ILE A 781 27.87 17.50 -35.27
N ILE A 782 28.94 16.72 -35.11
CA ILE A 782 30.28 17.20 -35.41
C ILE A 782 30.33 17.18 -36.93
N ASN A 783 29.92 18.29 -37.54
CA ASN A 783 30.31 18.55 -38.92
C ASN A 783 31.83 18.49 -38.95
N LYS A 784 32.38 17.47 -39.60
CA LYS A 784 33.76 17.48 -40.06
C LYS A 784 33.88 18.43 -41.24
#